data_AF-A0A8H5P0I5-F1
#
_entry.id   AF-A0A8H5P0I5-F1
#
_cell.length_a   1.000
_cell.length_b   1.000
_cell.length_c   1.000
_cell.angle_alpha   90.00
_cell.angle_beta   90.00
_cell.angle_gamma   90.00
#
_symmetry.space_group_name_H-M   'P 1'
#
loop_
_entity.id
_entity.type
_entity.pdbx_description
1 polymer ?
#
loop_
_entity_poly.entity_id
_entity_poly.type
_entity_poly.pdbx_seq_one_letter_code
_entity_poly.pdbx_strand_id
1 'polypeptide(L)'
;MAPPRDNSGQSAPLMSQDLQSSTAVGFQQQGTVDWTRVMSGSVTFSVDVLSRLSKAGVEAFTIYAARAIFSNVKLGSNGELRLHQALDKITAFPSFGKALWFGFGVKHIIWSMQESTEGLNCLGICACLTEGFSTIVAAKVIRELFLLYDPPSELTPALRQWIALVESSGGLLASSEFGLVLHGLTKLFLRDSICNLQGSGPPKDIALVLKQVFEVSAGRLDRLFLSGGTDCAWVAAVAHWLLDLRVEVQDQDGTIIYRPDGTRSQSSPDAQVIVTYHQGQSREILQVDRKHYVVRSGTLLFSQAQYQDLMSYGRVPWASCLVDTFGSPMRLLLGSQARVTGACLGSAARIFHAILRDGEGHMEFSLMSNPRRCHPPILESSYGRGFYLLARRLLPELGENTILDRSMEAAMNKGYVDAAQQFCQSLTSLRQLCSCKVCRPNEYDEGDDTTFCLLKLILTVCTLVRAMSAICMEQELEIRPTRSGLEGIYHRQNIIASQFDPVDHGLMRSWPAEGSLMLAQMLFAGRQHDRDIGIVDPVATSHSGLCFSLNTLMDITSDPQKACVVRVVPGRIQWNNSLYDIVSDQILKQEDTTERTGYDAISMKVVTKYDDWDYASTPGLNAELIVEENIWATTSISATYRITSAAFPGRHFSAKYVNLSTDFSPP
;
A
#
# COMPACT_ATOMS: atom_id res chain seq x y z
N MET A 1 32.33 -35.70 -49.53
CA MET A 1 31.05 -36.34 -49.13
C MET A 1 30.18 -35.25 -48.51
N ALA A 2 29.07 -34.96 -49.20
CA ALA A 2 27.84 -34.18 -48.91
C ALA A 2 27.63 -33.47 -47.54
N PRO A 3 26.68 -32.51 -47.43
CA PRO A 3 26.72 -31.09 -47.86
C PRO A 3 26.35 -30.11 -46.70
N PRO A 4 26.35 -28.77 -46.89
CA PRO A 4 25.95 -27.81 -45.85
C PRO A 4 24.42 -27.66 -45.76
N ARG A 5 23.90 -27.37 -44.56
CA ARG A 5 22.48 -27.03 -44.34
C ARG A 5 22.35 -25.73 -43.54
N ASP A 6 21.46 -24.90 -44.07
CA ASP A 6 21.11 -23.54 -43.67
C ASP A 6 20.71 -23.40 -42.20
N ASN A 7 21.31 -22.43 -41.51
CA ASN A 7 20.74 -21.85 -40.31
C ASN A 7 19.97 -20.59 -40.70
N SER A 8 18.68 -20.75 -40.93
CA SER A 8 17.71 -19.67 -40.98
C SER A 8 17.60 -19.02 -39.60
N GLY A 9 18.27 -17.88 -39.42
CA GLY A 9 18.00 -16.98 -38.30
C GLY A 9 16.60 -16.40 -38.43
N GLN A 10 15.67 -16.84 -37.58
CA GLN A 10 14.42 -16.13 -37.36
C GLN A 10 14.70 -14.98 -36.39
N SER A 11 15.16 -13.87 -36.95
CA SER A 11 15.08 -12.55 -36.32
C SER A 11 13.60 -12.16 -36.25
N ALA A 12 13.10 -11.89 -35.04
CA ALA A 12 11.79 -11.26 -34.84
C ALA A 12 11.76 -9.90 -35.58
N PRO A 13 10.60 -9.46 -36.11
CA PRO A 13 10.54 -8.28 -36.95
C PRO A 13 10.89 -7.04 -36.11
N LEU A 14 11.99 -6.39 -36.49
CA LEU A 14 12.30 -5.02 -36.12
C LEU A 14 11.07 -4.15 -36.45
N MET A 15 10.66 -3.30 -35.51
CA MET A 15 9.78 -2.19 -35.81
C MET A 15 10.54 -1.20 -36.71
N SER A 16 10.38 -1.31 -38.03
CA SER A 16 10.78 -0.23 -38.95
C SER A 16 9.67 0.83 -38.94
N GLN A 17 10.00 2.03 -38.45
CA GLN A 17 9.28 3.23 -38.83
C GLN A 17 9.72 3.61 -40.24
N ASP A 18 9.13 2.99 -41.26
CA ASP A 18 9.27 3.48 -42.63
C ASP A 18 8.33 4.69 -42.81
N LEU A 19 8.85 5.87 -42.48
CA LEU A 19 8.19 7.14 -42.78
C LEU A 19 8.59 7.57 -44.21
N GLN A 20 7.72 7.30 -45.18
CA GLN A 20 7.73 8.03 -46.45
C GLN A 20 7.39 9.50 -46.16
N SER A 21 8.31 10.39 -46.48
CA SER A 21 8.15 11.83 -46.40
C SER A 21 7.13 12.33 -47.43
N SER A 22 5.88 12.55 -47.01
CA SER A 22 4.98 13.47 -47.72
C SER A 22 5.17 14.87 -47.13
N THR A 23 5.70 15.75 -47.98
CA THR A 23 5.89 17.18 -47.70
C THR A 23 4.54 17.88 -47.55
N ALA A 24 4.05 17.99 -46.31
CA ALA A 24 3.15 19.04 -45.89
C ALA A 24 3.88 19.89 -44.85
N VAL A 25 4.31 21.09 -45.25
CA VAL A 25 4.96 22.06 -44.37
C VAL A 25 3.89 22.65 -43.45
N GLY A 26 3.62 21.97 -42.34
CA GLY A 26 2.90 22.52 -41.19
C GLY A 26 3.90 23.05 -40.18
N PHE A 27 3.82 24.33 -39.83
CA PHE A 27 4.55 24.90 -38.70
C PHE A 27 4.12 24.17 -37.41
N GLN A 28 4.89 23.17 -36.97
CA GLN A 28 4.71 22.59 -35.64
C GLN A 28 5.23 23.61 -34.61
N GLN A 29 4.34 24.11 -33.76
CA GLN A 29 4.75 24.80 -32.54
C GLN A 29 5.31 23.74 -31.57
N GLN A 30 6.59 23.85 -31.20
CA GLN A 30 7.20 22.94 -30.23
C GLN A 30 6.44 23.01 -28.90
N GLY A 31 5.93 21.86 -28.42
CA GLY A 31 5.20 21.74 -27.13
C GLY A 31 3.67 21.63 -27.24
N THR A 32 3.11 21.57 -28.45
CA THR A 32 1.67 21.26 -28.66
C THR A 32 1.48 19.85 -29.21
N VAL A 33 0.39 19.19 -28.81
CA VAL A 33 0.02 17.87 -29.35
C VAL A 33 -0.65 18.08 -30.70
N ASP A 34 -0.16 17.39 -31.74
CA ASP A 34 -0.76 17.42 -33.07
C ASP A 34 -1.99 16.51 -33.15
N TRP A 35 -3.15 17.06 -32.80
CA TRP A 35 -4.43 16.33 -32.83
C TRP A 35 -4.85 15.91 -34.23
N THR A 36 -4.38 16.60 -35.28
CA THR A 36 -4.71 16.23 -36.66
C THR A 36 -4.01 14.94 -37.07
N ARG A 37 -2.75 14.77 -36.63
CA ARG A 37 -2.01 13.51 -36.77
C ARG A 37 -2.60 12.39 -35.90
N VAL A 38 -3.08 12.71 -34.70
CA VAL A 38 -3.76 11.75 -33.82
C VAL A 38 -5.06 11.22 -34.45
N MET A 39 -5.84 12.10 -35.08
CA MET A 39 -7.14 11.77 -35.67
C MET A 39 -7.02 11.03 -37.01
N SER A 40 -5.99 11.33 -37.80
CA SER A 40 -5.77 10.72 -39.13
C SER A 40 -4.83 9.51 -39.11
N GLY A 41 -4.13 9.28 -37.99
CA GLY A 41 -3.17 8.18 -37.86
C GLY A 41 -3.84 6.83 -37.67
N SER A 42 -3.35 5.81 -38.39
CA SER A 42 -3.65 4.41 -38.06
C SER A 42 -2.71 3.93 -36.95
N VAL A 43 -3.27 3.25 -35.95
CA VAL A 43 -2.48 2.64 -34.87
C VAL A 43 -2.54 1.13 -35.03
N THR A 44 -1.38 0.51 -35.26
CA THR A 44 -1.26 -0.94 -35.34
C THR A 44 -0.88 -1.49 -33.97
N PHE A 45 -1.70 -2.40 -33.46
CA PHE A 45 -1.38 -3.20 -32.28
C PHE A 45 -1.34 -4.67 -32.68
N SER A 46 -0.43 -5.43 -32.09
CA SER A 46 -0.51 -6.89 -32.19
C SER A 46 -1.77 -7.38 -31.46
N VAL A 47 -2.31 -8.52 -31.90
CA VAL A 47 -3.47 -9.15 -31.25
C VAL A 47 -3.19 -9.46 -29.76
N ASP A 48 -1.94 -9.80 -29.44
CA ASP A 48 -1.52 -10.04 -28.05
C ASP A 48 -1.62 -8.76 -27.21
N VAL A 49 -1.12 -7.62 -27.71
CA VAL A 49 -1.23 -6.34 -27.00
C VAL A 49 -2.69 -5.90 -26.84
N LEU A 50 -3.52 -6.06 -27.88
CA LEU A 50 -4.97 -5.79 -27.78
C LEU A 50 -5.65 -6.68 -26.75
N SER A 51 -5.27 -7.96 -26.65
CA SER A 51 -5.78 -8.86 -25.63
C SER A 51 -5.41 -8.39 -24.22
N ARG A 52 -4.17 -7.96 -24.00
CA ARG A 52 -3.70 -7.42 -22.70
C ARG A 52 -4.45 -6.15 -22.33
N LEU A 53 -4.65 -5.24 -23.29
CA LEU A 53 -5.40 -4.00 -23.11
C LEU A 53 -6.85 -4.25 -22.69
N SER A 54 -7.53 -5.13 -23.44
CA SER A 54 -8.91 -5.52 -23.13
C SER A 54 -9.02 -6.14 -21.73
N LYS A 55 -8.06 -6.98 -21.33
CA LYS A 55 -8.02 -7.60 -19.99
C LYS A 55 -7.72 -6.62 -18.86
N ALA A 56 -6.95 -5.58 -19.13
CA ALA A 56 -6.71 -4.48 -18.20
C ALA A 56 -7.90 -3.50 -18.14
N GLY A 57 -8.94 -3.69 -18.97
CA GLY A 57 -10.05 -2.75 -19.07
C GLY A 57 -9.66 -1.41 -19.73
N VAL A 58 -8.52 -1.37 -20.43
CA VAL A 58 -7.98 -0.17 -21.06
C VAL A 58 -8.23 -0.22 -22.57
N GLU A 59 -8.89 0.79 -23.09
CA GLU A 59 -9.10 0.97 -24.53
C GLU A 59 -7.79 1.39 -25.22
N ALA A 60 -7.52 0.82 -26.39
CA ALA A 60 -6.31 1.11 -27.18
C ALA A 60 -6.12 2.61 -27.47
N PHE A 61 -7.23 3.32 -27.70
CA PHE A 61 -7.23 4.77 -27.87
C PHE A 61 -6.70 5.51 -26.65
N THR A 62 -6.98 5.03 -25.44
CA THR A 62 -6.50 5.66 -24.19
C THR A 62 -4.98 5.59 -24.08
N ILE A 63 -4.37 4.47 -24.50
CA ILE A 63 -2.90 4.35 -24.55
C ILE A 63 -2.31 5.31 -25.57
N TYR A 64 -2.93 5.44 -26.74
CA TYR A 64 -2.47 6.37 -27.75
C TYR A 64 -2.56 7.83 -27.26
N ALA A 65 -3.69 8.20 -26.66
CA ALA A 65 -3.91 9.51 -26.04
C ALA A 65 -2.88 9.80 -24.92
N ALA A 66 -2.58 8.80 -24.09
CA ALA A 66 -1.56 8.90 -23.06
C ALA A 66 -0.16 9.13 -23.67
N ARG A 67 0.26 8.30 -24.64
CA ARG A 67 1.55 8.46 -25.34
C ARG A 67 1.68 9.84 -25.97
N ALA A 68 0.60 10.38 -26.55
CA ALA A 68 0.60 11.71 -27.15
C ALA A 68 0.97 12.81 -26.14
N ILE A 69 0.35 12.84 -24.95
CA ILE A 69 0.66 13.86 -23.94
C ILE A 69 2.03 13.62 -23.27
N PHE A 70 2.43 12.36 -23.09
CA PHE A 70 3.69 11.99 -22.46
C PHE A 70 4.92 12.06 -23.39
N SER A 71 4.72 12.30 -24.68
CA SER A 71 5.79 12.68 -25.62
C SER A 71 6.44 14.02 -25.28
N ASN A 72 5.75 14.87 -24.50
CA ASN A 72 6.25 16.17 -24.06
C ASN A 72 7.15 16.09 -22.81
N VAL A 73 7.33 14.90 -22.25
CA VAL A 73 8.14 14.64 -21.06
C VAL A 73 9.49 14.10 -21.47
N LYS A 74 10.54 14.55 -20.79
CA LYS A 74 11.87 13.96 -20.92
C LYS A 74 12.31 13.43 -19.56
N LEU A 75 12.38 12.11 -19.42
CA LEU A 75 12.96 11.49 -18.24
C LEU A 75 14.45 11.83 -18.13
N GLY A 76 14.92 11.95 -16.90
CA GLY A 76 16.34 12.06 -16.62
C GLY A 76 17.03 10.71 -16.79
N SER A 77 18.31 10.68 -17.14
CA SER A 77 19.05 9.43 -17.36
C SER A 77 19.12 8.55 -16.11
N ASN A 78 19.26 9.14 -14.92
CA ASN A 78 19.19 8.39 -13.66
C ASN A 78 17.75 8.03 -13.30
N GLY A 79 16.77 8.87 -13.64
CA GLY A 79 15.35 8.56 -13.48
C GLY A 79 14.91 7.35 -14.29
N GLU A 80 15.33 7.26 -15.56
CA GLU A 80 15.09 6.14 -16.46
C GLU A 80 15.76 4.86 -15.92
N LEU A 81 17.03 4.94 -15.49
CA LEU A 81 17.72 3.82 -14.87
C LEU A 81 16.99 3.30 -13.62
N ARG A 82 16.55 4.20 -12.74
CA ARG A 82 15.81 3.85 -11.52
C ARG A 82 14.46 3.18 -11.85
N LEU A 83 13.79 3.62 -12.91
CA LEU A 83 12.53 3.05 -13.36
C LEU A 83 12.73 1.64 -13.95
N HIS A 84 13.75 1.43 -14.77
CA HIS A 84 14.12 0.10 -15.25
C HIS A 84 14.48 -0.86 -14.11
N GLN A 85 15.26 -0.40 -13.14
CA GLN A 85 15.56 -1.20 -11.94
C GLN A 85 14.32 -1.59 -11.14
N ALA A 86 13.26 -0.77 -11.12
CA ALA A 86 11.99 -1.13 -10.50
C ALA A 86 11.23 -2.16 -11.34
N LEU A 87 11.23 -2.02 -12.66
CA LEU A 87 10.63 -2.97 -13.61
C LEU A 87 11.31 -4.35 -13.58
N ASP A 88 12.63 -4.42 -13.39
CA ASP A 88 13.37 -5.68 -13.35
C ASP A 88 13.10 -6.49 -12.06
N LYS A 89 12.70 -5.83 -10.98
CA LYS A 89 12.42 -6.47 -9.68
C LYS A 89 11.03 -7.07 -9.58
N ILE A 90 10.06 -6.52 -10.31
CA ILE A 90 8.67 -6.96 -10.20
C ILE A 90 8.46 -8.33 -10.83
N THR A 91 7.76 -9.21 -10.12
CA THR A 91 7.51 -10.59 -10.56
C THR A 91 6.09 -11.03 -10.19
N ALA A 92 5.69 -12.20 -10.68
CA ALA A 92 4.43 -12.84 -10.31
C ALA A 92 4.68 -14.13 -9.52
N PHE A 93 3.87 -14.32 -8.49
CA PHE A 93 3.93 -15.44 -7.55
C PHE A 93 2.73 -16.36 -7.76
N PRO A 94 2.93 -17.65 -8.02
CA PRO A 94 1.82 -18.59 -8.19
C PRO A 94 1.22 -18.97 -6.83
N SER A 95 -0.09 -19.22 -6.82
CA SER A 95 -0.77 -19.92 -5.74
C SER A 95 -0.49 -21.42 -5.76
N PHE A 96 -1.05 -22.13 -4.78
CA PHE A 96 -1.11 -23.58 -4.77
C PHE A 96 -1.65 -24.12 -6.10
N GLY A 97 -0.97 -25.13 -6.65
CA GLY A 97 -1.31 -25.72 -7.95
C GLY A 97 -1.21 -24.77 -9.16
N LYS A 98 -0.64 -23.55 -8.99
CA LYS A 98 -0.64 -22.48 -10.01
C LYS A 98 -2.05 -22.08 -10.47
N ALA A 99 -3.05 -22.23 -9.58
CA ALA A 99 -4.43 -21.93 -9.88
C ALA A 99 -4.65 -20.43 -10.17
N LEU A 100 -4.02 -19.55 -9.40
CA LEU A 100 -4.03 -18.08 -9.55
C LEU A 100 -2.63 -17.50 -9.34
N TRP A 101 -2.45 -16.24 -9.73
CA TRP A 101 -1.16 -15.54 -9.68
C TRP A 101 -1.31 -14.20 -8.96
N PHE A 102 -0.28 -13.81 -8.21
CA PHE A 102 -0.22 -12.53 -7.51
C PHE A 102 0.97 -11.72 -8.01
N GLY A 103 0.76 -10.45 -8.29
CA GLY A 103 1.82 -9.51 -8.64
C GLY A 103 1.78 -9.08 -10.09
N PHE A 104 2.95 -8.86 -10.70
CA PHE A 104 3.05 -8.39 -12.09
C PHE A 104 3.33 -9.56 -13.04
N GLY A 105 2.28 -10.11 -13.63
CA GLY A 105 2.38 -11.22 -14.57
C GLY A 105 3.07 -10.85 -15.89
N VAL A 106 3.59 -11.85 -16.62
CA VAL A 106 4.24 -11.67 -17.94
C VAL A 106 3.32 -11.08 -19.02
N LYS A 107 2.00 -11.17 -18.81
CA LYS A 107 0.97 -10.58 -19.71
C LYS A 107 0.46 -9.22 -19.23
N HIS A 108 1.11 -8.62 -18.24
CA HIS A 108 0.73 -7.31 -17.73
C HIS A 108 0.97 -6.22 -18.79
N ILE A 109 0.07 -5.23 -18.87
CA ILE A 109 0.10 -4.16 -19.90
C ILE A 109 1.37 -3.31 -19.84
N ILE A 110 1.97 -3.17 -18.64
CA ILE A 110 3.19 -2.38 -18.42
C ILE A 110 4.33 -2.82 -19.35
N TRP A 111 4.42 -4.12 -19.67
CA TRP A 111 5.48 -4.65 -20.52
C TRP A 111 5.38 -4.16 -21.95
N SER A 112 4.17 -3.92 -22.44
CA SER A 112 3.93 -3.33 -23.77
C SER A 112 4.05 -1.81 -23.76
N MET A 113 3.90 -1.17 -22.59
CA MET A 113 4.07 0.28 -22.46
C MET A 113 5.54 0.68 -22.40
N GLN A 114 6.39 -0.06 -21.69
CA GLN A 114 7.82 0.25 -21.59
C GLN A 114 8.59 0.12 -22.91
N GLU A 115 8.03 -0.53 -23.94
CA GLU A 115 8.67 -0.72 -25.25
C GLU A 115 8.86 0.60 -26.02
N SER A 116 8.13 1.67 -25.65
CA SER A 116 8.32 3.00 -26.22
C SER A 116 8.69 4.01 -25.13
N THR A 117 9.44 5.04 -25.52
CA THR A 117 9.84 6.13 -24.63
C THR A 117 8.64 6.84 -24.01
N GLU A 118 7.61 7.13 -24.80
CA GLU A 118 6.39 7.81 -24.31
C GLU A 118 5.59 6.93 -23.36
N GLY A 119 5.58 5.62 -23.61
CA GLY A 119 4.92 4.65 -22.74
C GLY A 119 5.67 4.48 -21.42
N LEU A 120 7.00 4.46 -21.43
CA LEU A 120 7.83 4.47 -20.23
C LEU A 120 7.64 5.75 -19.41
N ASN A 121 7.59 6.92 -20.06
CA ASN A 121 7.28 8.21 -19.43
C ASN A 121 5.90 8.17 -18.74
N CYS A 122 4.88 7.66 -19.44
CA CYS A 122 3.54 7.49 -18.90
C CYS A 122 3.54 6.58 -17.67
N LEU A 123 4.22 5.43 -17.74
CA LEU A 123 4.32 4.50 -16.62
C LEU A 123 4.99 5.14 -15.40
N GLY A 124 6.11 5.82 -15.60
CA GLY A 124 6.84 6.48 -14.52
C GLY A 124 5.98 7.51 -13.78
N ILE A 125 5.26 8.36 -14.52
CA ILE A 125 4.40 9.39 -13.92
C ILE A 125 3.16 8.77 -13.24
N CYS A 126 2.50 7.80 -13.87
CA CYS A 126 1.34 7.13 -13.26
C CYS A 126 1.74 6.35 -11.99
N ALA A 127 2.91 5.71 -11.99
CA ALA A 127 3.43 5.02 -10.80
C ALA A 127 3.79 6.01 -9.68
N CYS A 128 4.43 7.14 -10.01
CA CYS A 128 4.70 8.20 -9.02
C CYS A 128 3.40 8.78 -8.44
N LEU A 129 2.37 8.97 -9.26
CA LEU A 129 1.06 9.45 -8.83
C LEU A 129 0.39 8.47 -7.87
N THR A 130 0.41 7.18 -8.16
CA THR A 130 -0.21 6.15 -7.29
C THR A 130 0.52 5.93 -5.98
N GLU A 131 1.82 6.22 -5.91
CA GLU A 131 2.55 6.25 -4.64
C GLU A 131 2.14 7.42 -3.74
N GLY A 132 1.73 8.57 -4.29
CA GLY A 132 1.30 9.74 -3.52
C GLY A 132 -0.20 9.87 -3.29
N PHE A 133 -1.00 9.59 -4.33
CA PHE A 133 -2.42 9.89 -4.43
C PHE A 133 -3.27 8.64 -4.62
N SER A 134 -4.58 8.78 -4.37
CA SER A 134 -5.52 7.71 -4.64
C SER A 134 -5.54 7.46 -6.14
N THR A 135 -5.79 6.22 -6.57
CA THR A 135 -5.95 5.90 -7.98
C THR A 135 -6.93 6.85 -8.68
N ILE A 136 -8.04 7.17 -8.01
CA ILE A 136 -9.09 8.04 -8.55
C ILE A 136 -8.57 9.47 -8.71
N VAL A 137 -7.89 10.01 -7.70
CA VAL A 137 -7.28 11.34 -7.76
C VAL A 137 -6.20 11.38 -8.83
N ALA A 138 -5.30 10.40 -8.89
CA ALA A 138 -4.27 10.26 -9.91
C ALA A 138 -4.86 10.23 -11.33
N ALA A 139 -5.93 9.45 -11.55
CA ALA A 139 -6.63 9.42 -12.84
C ALA A 139 -7.28 10.76 -13.20
N LYS A 140 -7.86 11.46 -12.21
CA LYS A 140 -8.36 12.83 -12.41
C LYS A 140 -7.23 13.78 -12.80
N VAL A 141 -6.05 13.70 -12.16
CA VAL A 141 -4.87 14.52 -12.53
C VAL A 141 -4.45 14.25 -13.98
N ILE A 142 -4.35 12.99 -14.40
CA ILE A 142 -4.00 12.64 -15.79
C ILE A 142 -5.05 13.15 -16.78
N ARG A 143 -6.33 13.00 -16.46
CA ARG A 143 -7.41 13.53 -17.30
C ARG A 143 -7.33 15.06 -17.44
N GLU A 144 -7.16 15.77 -16.33
CA GLU A 144 -7.02 17.24 -16.36
C GLU A 144 -5.77 17.66 -17.13
N LEU A 145 -4.66 16.94 -16.99
CA LEU A 145 -3.45 17.16 -17.77
C LEU A 145 -3.71 16.98 -19.27
N PHE A 146 -4.45 15.94 -19.66
CA PHE A 146 -4.84 15.71 -21.04
C PHE A 146 -5.65 16.87 -21.60
N LEU A 147 -6.62 17.38 -20.83
CA LEU A 147 -7.44 18.54 -21.22
C LEU A 147 -6.63 19.84 -21.37
N LEU A 148 -5.50 20.01 -20.67
CA LEU A 148 -4.61 21.17 -20.83
C LEU A 148 -3.86 21.20 -22.17
N TYR A 149 -3.91 20.13 -22.96
CA TYR A 149 -3.41 20.09 -24.34
C TYR A 149 -4.50 20.37 -25.38
N ASP A 150 -5.69 20.80 -24.94
CA ASP A 150 -6.82 21.19 -25.78
C ASP A 150 -7.25 20.12 -26.80
N PRO A 151 -7.59 18.90 -26.34
CA PRO A 151 -8.04 17.82 -27.21
C PRO A 151 -9.42 18.14 -27.80
N PRO A 152 -9.70 17.70 -29.04
CA PRO A 152 -11.07 17.65 -29.54
C PRO A 152 -11.98 16.85 -28.59
N SER A 153 -13.22 17.29 -28.42
CA SER A 153 -14.19 16.66 -27.50
C SER A 153 -14.41 15.17 -27.81
N GLU A 154 -14.36 14.80 -29.08
CA GLU A 154 -14.50 13.44 -29.61
C GLU A 154 -13.31 12.53 -29.26
N LEU A 155 -12.16 13.11 -28.95
CA LEU A 155 -10.90 12.42 -28.67
C LEU A 155 -10.56 12.38 -27.18
N THR A 156 -11.55 12.57 -26.30
CA THR A 156 -11.34 12.57 -24.85
C THR A 156 -11.79 11.24 -24.24
N PRO A 157 -10.85 10.38 -23.76
CA PRO A 157 -11.22 9.15 -23.08
C PRO A 157 -12.02 9.41 -21.81
N ALA A 158 -12.95 8.51 -21.51
CA ALA A 158 -13.74 8.55 -20.28
C ALA A 158 -12.86 8.38 -19.02
N LEU A 159 -13.26 8.95 -17.89
CA LEU A 159 -12.49 8.87 -16.63
C LEU A 159 -12.17 7.42 -16.21
N ARG A 160 -13.09 6.47 -16.45
CA ARG A 160 -12.87 5.04 -16.18
C ARG A 160 -11.64 4.46 -16.88
N GLN A 161 -11.34 4.95 -18.09
CA GLN A 161 -10.19 4.50 -18.87
C GLN A 161 -8.89 5.01 -18.27
N TRP A 162 -8.87 6.26 -17.80
CA TRP A 162 -7.74 6.82 -17.06
C TRP A 162 -7.53 6.12 -15.73
N ILE A 163 -8.62 5.74 -15.03
CA ILE A 163 -8.54 4.93 -13.81
C ILE A 163 -7.85 3.61 -14.13
N ALA A 164 -8.36 2.83 -15.09
CA ALA A 164 -7.78 1.54 -15.49
C ALA A 164 -6.29 1.63 -15.90
N LEU A 165 -5.91 2.70 -16.61
CA LEU A 165 -4.52 2.96 -16.99
C LEU A 165 -3.63 3.21 -15.77
N VAL A 166 -4.01 4.15 -14.91
CA VAL A 166 -3.26 4.50 -13.69
C VAL A 166 -3.18 3.28 -12.76
N GLU A 167 -4.28 2.56 -12.62
CA GLU A 167 -4.41 1.32 -11.87
C GLU A 167 -3.41 0.23 -12.27
N SER A 168 -3.08 0.17 -13.55
CA SER A 168 -2.11 -0.79 -14.09
C SER A 168 -0.67 -0.46 -13.69
N SER A 169 -0.37 0.80 -13.37
CA SER A 169 0.97 1.20 -12.89
C SER A 169 1.12 1.17 -11.37
N GLY A 170 0.01 0.96 -10.64
CA GLY A 170 0.00 0.98 -9.18
C GLY A 170 0.94 -0.06 -8.58
N GLY A 171 1.72 0.35 -7.58
CA GLY A 171 2.65 -0.53 -6.85
C GLY A 171 3.97 -0.80 -7.55
N LEU A 172 4.17 -0.34 -8.79
CA LEU A 172 5.44 -0.50 -9.52
C LEU A 172 6.63 0.07 -8.74
N LEU A 173 6.43 1.18 -8.03
CA LEU A 173 7.47 1.87 -7.27
C LEU A 173 7.45 1.56 -5.76
N ALA A 174 6.63 0.60 -5.30
CA ALA A 174 6.41 0.35 -3.89
C ALA A 174 7.66 -0.14 -3.13
N SER A 175 8.52 -0.91 -3.80
CA SER A 175 9.82 -1.38 -3.27
C SER A 175 10.99 -0.46 -3.65
N SER A 176 10.72 0.66 -4.32
CA SER A 176 11.74 1.62 -4.74
C SER A 176 11.98 2.70 -3.69
N GLU A 177 13.03 3.51 -3.91
CA GLU A 177 13.36 4.64 -3.06
C GLU A 177 12.46 5.86 -3.28
N PHE A 178 11.59 5.86 -4.31
CA PHE A 178 10.71 7.00 -4.61
C PHE A 178 9.83 7.36 -3.40
N GLY A 179 9.21 6.36 -2.76
CA GLY A 179 8.37 6.58 -1.58
C GLY A 179 9.14 7.23 -0.42
N LEU A 180 10.43 6.92 -0.25
CA LEU A 180 11.28 7.53 0.78
C LEU A 180 11.64 8.98 0.44
N VAL A 181 11.96 9.26 -0.83
CA VAL A 181 12.22 10.63 -1.30
C VAL A 181 10.99 11.51 -1.12
N LEU A 182 9.81 10.99 -1.49
CA LEU A 182 8.54 11.67 -1.26
C LEU A 182 8.36 12.00 0.21
N HIS A 183 8.54 11.02 1.10
CA HIS A 183 8.41 11.25 2.53
C HIS A 183 9.41 12.29 3.06
N GLY A 184 10.68 12.22 2.64
CA GLY A 184 11.72 13.15 3.06
C GLY A 184 11.39 14.60 2.73
N LEU A 185 10.85 14.85 1.53
CA LEU A 185 10.39 16.19 1.13
C LEU A 185 9.10 16.58 1.86
N THR A 186 8.13 15.67 1.97
CA THR A 186 6.86 15.98 2.65
C THR A 186 7.08 16.30 4.13
N LYS A 187 7.98 15.58 4.82
CA LYS A 187 8.31 15.78 6.24
C LYS A 187 8.79 17.21 6.54
N LEU A 188 9.42 17.90 5.59
CA LEU A 188 9.87 19.28 5.76
C LEU A 188 8.70 20.28 5.87
N PHE A 189 7.54 19.94 5.32
CA PHE A 189 6.32 20.74 5.45
C PHE A 189 5.52 20.41 6.71
N LEU A 190 5.51 19.14 7.10
CA LEU A 190 4.67 18.66 8.20
C LEU A 190 5.14 19.22 9.55
N ARG A 191 4.19 19.73 10.34
CA ARG A 191 4.48 20.16 11.71
C ARG A 191 4.79 18.97 12.59
N ASP A 192 5.85 19.09 13.37
CA ASP A 192 6.22 18.07 14.35
C ASP A 192 5.09 17.89 15.37
N SER A 193 4.88 16.65 15.83
CA SER A 193 3.95 16.29 16.93
C SER A 193 2.45 16.39 16.65
N ILE A 194 2.02 16.85 15.48
CA ILE A 194 0.61 17.08 15.14
C ILE A 194 0.18 16.17 13.98
N CYS A 195 -1.06 15.68 14.03
CA CYS A 195 -1.68 14.99 12.90
C CYS A 195 -2.03 16.01 11.81
N ASN A 196 -1.35 15.93 10.66
CA ASN A 196 -1.48 16.86 9.55
C ASN A 196 -2.05 16.17 8.31
N LEU A 197 -2.93 15.18 8.51
CA LEU A 197 -3.60 14.49 7.41
C LEU A 197 -4.46 15.48 6.62
N GLN A 198 -3.94 15.91 5.48
CA GLN A 198 -4.62 16.69 4.46
C GLN A 198 -5.04 15.79 3.28
N GLY A 199 -6.14 16.17 2.63
CA GLY A 199 -6.50 15.62 1.33
C GLY A 199 -5.60 16.21 0.23
N SER A 200 -5.62 15.62 -0.95
CA SER A 200 -4.96 16.21 -2.12
C SER A 200 -5.58 17.56 -2.48
N GLY A 201 -4.77 18.48 -2.99
CA GLY A 201 -5.26 19.67 -3.69
C GLY A 201 -6.11 19.33 -4.92
N PRO A 202 -6.78 20.33 -5.52
CA PRO A 202 -7.59 20.12 -6.72
C PRO A 202 -6.78 19.46 -7.85
N PRO A 203 -7.23 18.34 -8.45
CA PRO A 203 -6.48 17.63 -9.50
C PRO A 203 -6.06 18.51 -10.68
N LYS A 204 -6.85 19.55 -10.99
CA LYS A 204 -6.57 20.54 -12.03
C LYS A 204 -5.34 21.39 -11.72
N ASP A 205 -5.13 21.77 -10.46
CA ASP A 205 -3.99 22.60 -10.04
C ASP A 205 -2.70 21.75 -10.13
N ILE A 206 -2.76 20.48 -9.68
CA ILE A 206 -1.66 19.52 -9.79
C ILE A 206 -1.31 19.27 -11.26
N ALA A 207 -2.31 19.05 -12.12
CA ALA A 207 -2.10 18.84 -13.55
C ALA A 207 -1.45 20.05 -14.25
N LEU A 208 -1.86 21.27 -13.89
CA LEU A 208 -1.27 22.50 -14.42
C LEU A 208 0.21 22.60 -14.07
N VAL A 209 0.56 22.36 -12.80
CA VAL A 209 1.95 22.39 -12.35
C VAL A 209 2.77 21.28 -13.00
N LEU A 210 2.21 20.07 -13.12
CA LEU A 210 2.87 18.94 -13.77
C LEU A 210 3.21 19.24 -15.23
N LYS A 211 2.29 19.90 -15.98
CA LYS A 211 2.57 20.38 -17.33
C LYS A 211 3.77 21.33 -17.36
N GLN A 212 3.88 22.27 -16.41
CA GLN A 212 5.03 23.19 -16.37
C GLN A 212 6.33 22.48 -16.02
N VAL A 213 6.30 21.48 -15.13
CA VAL A 213 7.48 20.66 -14.84
C VAL A 213 7.95 19.90 -16.09
N PHE A 214 7.03 19.47 -16.94
CA PHE A 214 7.39 18.86 -18.23
C PHE A 214 8.08 19.85 -19.17
N GLU A 215 7.62 21.10 -19.22
CA GLU A 215 8.32 22.16 -19.96
C GLU A 215 9.76 22.38 -19.45
N VAL A 216 9.98 22.29 -18.13
CA VAL A 216 11.33 22.36 -17.54
C VAL A 216 12.17 21.16 -17.95
N SER A 217 11.62 19.94 -17.84
CA SER A 217 12.32 18.70 -18.21
C SER A 217 12.74 18.67 -19.69
N ALA A 218 11.91 19.25 -20.56
CA ALA A 218 12.19 19.34 -21.99
C ALA A 218 13.14 20.50 -22.35
N GLY A 219 13.55 21.33 -21.38
CA GLY A 219 14.40 22.51 -21.61
C GLY A 219 13.69 23.69 -22.27
N ARG A 220 12.35 23.70 -22.28
CA ARG A 220 11.54 24.82 -22.80
C ARG A 220 11.30 25.90 -21.76
N LEU A 221 11.43 25.56 -20.48
CA LEU A 221 11.36 26.49 -19.35
C LEU A 221 12.61 26.34 -18.48
N ASP A 222 13.32 27.44 -18.22
CA ASP A 222 14.56 27.38 -17.44
C ASP A 222 14.31 27.08 -15.96
N ARG A 223 13.26 27.69 -15.40
CA ARG A 223 12.97 27.68 -13.97
C ARG A 223 11.47 27.73 -13.69
N LEU A 224 11.06 27.02 -12.64
CA LEU A 224 9.70 26.97 -12.13
C LEU A 224 9.68 27.30 -10.63
N PHE A 225 8.81 28.21 -10.24
CA PHE A 225 8.57 28.56 -8.83
C PHE A 225 7.19 28.07 -8.41
N LEU A 226 7.15 27.31 -7.34
CA LEU A 226 5.96 26.69 -6.79
C LEU A 226 5.80 27.12 -5.35
N SER A 227 4.57 27.37 -4.92
CA SER A 227 4.28 27.51 -3.50
C SER A 227 3.05 26.70 -3.10
N GLY A 228 3.09 26.11 -1.90
CA GLY A 228 2.02 25.23 -1.44
C GLY A 228 2.47 24.28 -0.32
N GLY A 229 1.72 23.20 -0.14
CA GLY A 229 1.97 22.20 0.89
C GLY A 229 2.49 20.86 0.37
N THR A 230 1.82 19.79 0.77
CA THR A 230 2.24 18.40 0.53
C THR A 230 2.19 18.01 -0.95
N ASP A 231 1.27 18.55 -1.73
CA ASP A 231 1.21 18.34 -3.19
C ASP A 231 2.47 18.88 -3.87
N CYS A 232 3.00 20.04 -3.44
CA CYS A 232 4.26 20.58 -3.95
C CYS A 232 5.45 19.70 -3.57
N ALA A 233 5.43 19.06 -2.40
CA ALA A 233 6.45 18.07 -2.02
C ALA A 233 6.43 16.86 -2.96
N TRP A 234 5.25 16.42 -3.41
CA TRP A 234 5.16 15.38 -4.43
C TRP A 234 5.71 15.81 -5.79
N VAL A 235 5.38 17.03 -6.24
CA VAL A 235 5.93 17.58 -7.48
C VAL A 235 7.46 17.66 -7.40
N ALA A 236 7.99 18.11 -6.27
CA ALA A 236 9.43 18.12 -6.00
C ALA A 236 10.04 16.71 -6.06
N ALA A 237 9.38 15.71 -5.49
CA ALA A 237 9.86 14.32 -5.52
C ALA A 237 9.91 13.79 -6.97
N VAL A 238 8.90 14.05 -7.79
CA VAL A 238 8.89 13.65 -9.20
C VAL A 238 9.97 14.38 -9.99
N ALA A 239 10.08 15.70 -9.82
CA ALA A 239 11.10 16.52 -10.48
C ALA A 239 12.51 16.01 -10.15
N HIS A 240 12.79 15.73 -8.88
CA HIS A 240 14.10 15.26 -8.44
C HIS A 240 14.39 13.79 -8.80
N TRP A 241 13.44 12.89 -8.55
CA TRP A 241 13.68 11.45 -8.62
C TRP A 241 13.49 10.88 -10.04
N LEU A 242 12.49 11.36 -10.78
CA LEU A 242 12.12 10.81 -12.09
C LEU A 242 12.70 11.65 -13.25
N LEU A 243 12.75 12.97 -13.10
CA LEU A 243 13.14 13.89 -14.18
C LEU A 243 14.58 14.42 -14.04
N ASP A 244 15.30 14.03 -12.98
CA ASP A 244 16.66 14.50 -12.63
C ASP A 244 16.80 16.04 -12.62
N LEU A 245 15.71 16.74 -12.29
CA LEU A 245 15.72 18.19 -12.16
C LEU A 245 16.34 18.62 -10.82
N ARG A 246 17.02 19.77 -10.83
CA ARG A 246 17.59 20.36 -9.62
C ARG A 246 16.51 21.08 -8.83
N VAL A 247 16.10 20.46 -7.71
CA VAL A 247 15.04 20.96 -6.83
C VAL A 247 15.62 21.67 -5.61
N GLU A 248 15.04 22.81 -5.25
CA GLU A 248 15.32 23.54 -4.03
C GLU A 248 14.02 23.75 -3.25
N VAL A 249 14.07 23.56 -1.93
CA VAL A 249 12.91 23.84 -1.06
C VAL A 249 13.29 24.94 -0.07
N GLN A 250 12.39 25.91 0.04
CA GLN A 250 12.51 27.09 0.86
C GLN A 250 11.35 27.17 1.86
N ASP A 251 11.65 27.75 3.03
CA ASP A 251 10.64 28.19 3.99
C ASP A 251 9.97 29.50 3.53
N GLN A 252 8.92 29.94 4.24
CA GLN A 252 8.17 31.16 3.96
C GLN A 252 9.04 32.42 3.90
N ASP A 253 10.10 32.45 4.70
CA ASP A 253 11.04 33.57 4.77
C ASP A 253 12.11 33.52 3.65
N GLY A 254 12.00 32.58 2.71
CA GLY A 254 12.98 32.35 1.64
C GLY A 254 14.24 31.60 2.09
N THR A 255 14.27 31.11 3.34
CA THR A 255 15.40 30.32 3.86
C THR A 255 15.40 28.94 3.22
N ILE A 256 16.52 28.53 2.63
CA ILE A 256 16.66 27.21 2.00
C ILE A 256 16.73 26.13 3.07
N ILE A 257 15.73 25.24 3.07
CA ILE A 257 15.63 24.13 4.01
C ILE A 257 16.09 22.80 3.41
N TYR A 258 16.09 22.68 2.07
CA TYR A 258 16.57 21.47 1.39
C TYR A 258 17.19 21.76 0.01
N ARG A 259 18.32 21.09 -0.24
CA ARG A 259 18.90 20.84 -1.55
C ARG A 259 19.47 19.41 -1.60
N PRO A 260 19.32 18.68 -2.71
CA PRO A 260 19.89 17.34 -2.87
C PRO A 260 21.41 17.30 -2.64
N ASP A 261 22.13 18.33 -3.09
CA ASP A 261 23.60 18.40 -3.02
C ASP A 261 24.11 18.85 -1.63
N GLY A 262 23.21 19.11 -0.68
CA GLY A 262 23.55 19.54 0.69
C GLY A 262 24.11 20.97 0.82
N THR A 263 24.21 21.72 -0.27
CA THR A 263 24.77 23.09 -0.27
C THR A 263 23.77 24.11 0.29
N ARG A 264 24.18 24.89 1.29
CA ARG A 264 23.34 25.94 1.93
C ARG A 264 23.62 27.37 1.46
N SER A 265 24.35 27.57 0.35
CA SER A 265 24.64 28.90 -0.17
C SER A 265 23.37 29.61 -0.67
N GLN A 266 23.21 30.91 -0.37
CA GLN A 266 22.04 31.69 -0.76
C GLN A 266 21.88 31.89 -2.28
N SER A 267 22.90 31.54 -3.08
CA SER A 267 22.92 31.73 -4.52
C SER A 267 23.35 30.45 -5.23
N SER A 268 22.36 29.67 -5.68
CA SER A 268 22.55 28.72 -6.79
C SER A 268 21.81 29.26 -8.01
N PRO A 269 22.52 29.76 -9.04
CA PRO A 269 21.91 30.10 -10.33
C PRO A 269 21.42 28.84 -11.09
N ASP A 270 21.50 27.64 -10.50
CA ASP A 270 21.22 26.39 -11.22
C ASP A 270 19.94 25.67 -10.80
N ALA A 271 19.25 26.06 -9.73
CA ALA A 271 17.97 25.44 -9.35
C ALA A 271 16.92 25.62 -10.46
N GLN A 272 16.28 24.52 -10.86
CA GLN A 272 15.28 24.48 -11.94
C GLN A 272 13.85 24.46 -11.39
N VAL A 273 13.64 23.87 -10.21
CA VAL A 273 12.34 23.88 -9.53
C VAL A 273 12.56 24.37 -8.10
N ILE A 274 11.91 25.46 -7.73
CA ILE A 274 12.00 26.08 -6.42
C ILE A 274 10.62 25.98 -5.76
N VAL A 275 10.55 25.34 -4.59
CA VAL A 275 9.32 25.14 -3.83
C VAL A 275 9.36 25.94 -2.54
N THR A 276 8.40 26.82 -2.34
CA THR A 276 8.21 27.58 -1.09
C THR A 276 7.04 27.00 -0.30
N TYR A 277 7.31 26.54 0.92
CA TYR A 277 6.26 26.01 1.79
C TYR A 277 5.49 27.12 2.49
N HIS A 278 4.15 27.03 2.52
CA HIS A 278 3.29 27.97 3.26
C HIS A 278 2.44 27.24 4.31
N GLN A 279 2.64 27.57 5.58
CA GLN A 279 1.80 27.06 6.67
C GLN A 279 0.62 28.01 6.92
N GLY A 280 -0.52 27.76 6.27
CA GLY A 280 -1.78 28.50 6.52
C GLY A 280 -2.76 28.41 5.35
N GLN A 281 -4.02 28.82 5.56
CA GLN A 281 -4.96 29.05 4.45
C GLN A 281 -4.38 30.17 3.59
N SER A 282 -3.88 29.84 2.40
CA SER A 282 -3.41 30.84 1.42
C SER A 282 -4.55 31.78 1.07
N ARG A 283 -4.63 32.93 1.76
CA ARG A 283 -5.19 34.14 1.20
C ARG A 283 -4.08 34.81 0.40
N GLU A 284 -4.13 34.58 -0.91
CA GLU A 284 -3.53 35.42 -1.95
C GLU A 284 -2.13 35.98 -1.64
N ILE A 285 -1.08 35.15 -1.67
CA ILE A 285 0.29 35.66 -1.80
C ILE A 285 0.61 35.75 -3.29
N LEU A 286 0.21 36.87 -3.89
CA LEU A 286 0.65 37.31 -5.21
C LEU A 286 2.01 38.01 -5.08
N GLN A 287 3.10 37.27 -5.26
CA GLN A 287 4.34 37.86 -5.74
C GLN A 287 4.53 37.46 -7.20
N VAL A 288 4.25 38.41 -8.09
CA VAL A 288 4.55 38.29 -9.51
C VAL A 288 5.93 38.86 -9.73
N ASP A 289 6.91 37.96 -9.82
CA ASP A 289 8.02 38.16 -10.76
C ASP A 289 8.42 36.78 -11.29
N ARG A 290 8.16 36.56 -12.59
CA ARG A 290 8.32 35.27 -13.31
C ARG A 290 7.28 34.19 -12.90
N LYS A 291 6.98 33.24 -13.79
CA LYS A 291 5.82 32.31 -13.70
C LYS A 291 5.80 31.52 -12.36
N HIS A 292 5.07 32.04 -11.37
CA HIS A 292 4.90 31.46 -10.04
C HIS A 292 3.52 30.77 -9.96
N TYR A 293 3.48 29.52 -9.50
CA TYR A 293 2.25 28.74 -9.37
C TYR A 293 1.97 28.38 -7.91
N VAL A 294 0.73 28.58 -7.47
CA VAL A 294 0.29 28.22 -6.12
C VAL A 294 -0.57 26.95 -6.20
N VAL A 295 -0.15 25.89 -5.50
CA VAL A 295 -0.95 24.67 -5.33
C VAL A 295 -1.66 24.75 -4.00
N ARG A 296 -2.99 24.80 -4.06
CA ARG A 296 -3.83 24.86 -2.86
C ARG A 296 -3.85 23.50 -2.18
N SER A 297 -3.50 23.45 -0.90
CA SER A 297 -3.69 22.25 -0.08
C SER A 297 -5.17 21.90 0.07
N GLY A 298 -5.50 20.60 0.05
CA GLY A 298 -6.85 20.13 0.34
C GLY A 298 -7.22 20.28 1.81
N THR A 299 -8.43 20.75 2.11
CA THR A 299 -9.00 20.76 3.47
C THR A 299 -9.86 19.52 3.69
N LEU A 300 -9.64 18.78 4.79
CA LEU A 300 -10.61 17.79 5.27
C LEU A 300 -11.86 18.55 5.77
N LEU A 301 -12.86 18.74 4.91
CA LEU A 301 -14.10 19.45 5.26
C LEU A 301 -15.00 18.67 6.24
N PHE A 302 -14.73 17.38 6.46
CA PHE A 302 -15.45 16.56 7.43
C PHE A 302 -14.47 15.59 8.09
N SER A 303 -14.59 15.39 9.41
CA SER A 303 -13.90 14.33 10.17
C SER A 303 -14.28 12.91 9.70
N GLN A 304 -15.24 12.82 8.78
CA GLN A 304 -15.84 11.60 8.23
C GLN A 304 -15.83 11.58 6.69
N ALA A 305 -15.18 12.55 6.03
CA ALA A 305 -14.94 12.47 4.59
C ALA A 305 -14.00 11.29 4.33
N GLN A 306 -14.45 10.39 3.45
CA GLN A 306 -13.87 9.09 3.13
C GLN A 306 -12.33 9.16 3.07
N TYR A 307 -11.65 8.34 3.88
CA TYR A 307 -10.18 8.15 3.91
C TYR A 307 -9.55 7.77 2.54
N GLN A 308 -10.34 7.74 1.48
CA GLN A 308 -9.96 7.37 0.12
C GLN A 308 -9.13 8.47 -0.57
N ASP A 309 -9.38 9.76 -0.29
CA ASP A 309 -8.70 10.90 -0.94
C ASP A 309 -7.47 11.43 -0.18
N LEU A 310 -7.03 10.71 0.84
CA LEU A 310 -5.85 11.06 1.61
C LEU A 310 -4.58 10.89 0.79
N MET A 311 -3.62 11.81 0.93
CA MET A 311 -2.28 11.58 0.41
C MET A 311 -1.57 10.50 1.26
N SER A 312 -0.66 9.71 0.68
CA SER A 312 0.09 8.68 1.42
C SER A 312 1.20 9.27 2.31
N TYR A 313 1.65 10.49 1.97
CA TYR A 313 2.82 11.18 2.55
C TYR A 313 4.14 10.40 2.39
N GLY A 314 4.20 9.52 1.39
CA GLY A 314 5.36 8.67 1.11
C GLY A 314 5.52 7.50 2.08
N ARG A 315 6.61 6.78 1.88
CA ARG A 315 7.02 5.62 2.67
C ARG A 315 8.09 6.01 3.68
N VAL A 316 8.09 5.38 4.83
CA VAL A 316 8.99 5.71 5.94
C VAL A 316 9.95 4.54 6.18
N PRO A 317 11.27 4.77 6.36
CA PRO A 317 12.19 3.67 6.62
C PRO A 317 11.94 3.07 8.00
N TRP A 318 11.99 1.73 8.12
CA TRP A 318 11.81 1.02 9.39
C TRP A 318 12.75 1.51 10.51
N ALA A 319 13.95 1.94 10.14
CA ALA A 319 14.97 2.43 11.06
C ALA A 319 14.56 3.69 11.85
N SER A 320 13.66 4.52 11.33
CA SER A 320 13.24 5.79 11.97
C SER A 320 11.73 6.05 11.88
N CYS A 321 10.94 5.00 11.60
CA CYS A 321 9.53 5.15 11.24
C CYS A 321 8.64 5.73 12.33
N LEU A 322 8.97 5.51 13.60
CA LEU A 322 8.20 6.00 14.73
C LEU A 322 8.45 7.50 14.94
N VAL A 323 9.72 7.92 15.01
CA VAL A 323 10.07 9.33 15.22
C VAL A 323 9.71 10.17 14.00
N ASP A 324 9.91 9.67 12.79
CA ASP A 324 9.59 10.40 11.57
C ASP A 324 8.08 10.64 11.40
N THR A 325 7.27 9.69 11.86
CA THR A 325 5.81 9.81 11.82
C THR A 325 5.27 10.63 12.98
N PHE A 326 5.62 10.30 14.21
CA PHE A 326 4.94 10.84 15.40
C PHE A 326 5.69 11.99 16.09
N GLY A 327 6.92 12.31 15.68
CA GLY A 327 7.65 13.49 16.13
C GLY A 327 8.00 13.48 17.62
N SER A 328 7.91 14.65 18.28
CA SER A 328 8.37 14.81 19.67
C SER A 328 7.68 13.91 20.70
N PRO A 329 6.37 13.59 20.62
CA PRO A 329 5.74 12.59 21.47
C PRO A 329 6.47 11.24 21.47
N MET A 330 6.95 10.79 20.30
CA MET A 330 7.73 9.56 20.22
C MET A 330 9.14 9.72 20.76
N ARG A 331 9.81 10.86 20.47
CA ARG A 331 11.13 11.16 21.08
C ARG A 331 11.06 11.20 22.61
N LEU A 332 9.95 11.66 23.17
CA LEU A 332 9.71 11.64 24.62
C LEU A 332 9.66 10.21 25.15
N LEU A 333 8.92 9.31 24.48
CA LEU A 333 8.80 7.89 24.83
C LEU A 333 10.13 7.14 24.72
N LEU A 334 10.90 7.39 23.67
CA LEU A 334 12.19 6.75 23.40
C LEU A 334 13.35 7.35 24.22
N GLY A 335 13.20 8.59 24.67
CA GLY A 335 14.21 9.33 25.43
C GLY A 335 13.89 9.39 26.92
N SER A 336 13.35 10.51 27.37
CA SER A 336 13.16 10.79 28.82
C SER A 336 12.25 9.78 29.53
N GLN A 337 11.28 9.18 28.82
CA GLN A 337 10.36 8.19 29.37
C GLN A 337 10.74 6.74 28.99
N ALA A 338 11.95 6.52 28.47
CA ALA A 338 12.43 5.22 28.00
C ALA A 338 12.20 4.07 28.99
N ARG A 339 12.44 4.30 30.28
CA ARG A 339 12.22 3.27 31.32
C ARG A 339 10.75 2.86 31.42
N VAL A 340 9.85 3.84 31.45
CA VAL A 340 8.40 3.62 31.56
C VAL A 340 7.87 2.99 30.27
N THR A 341 8.30 3.47 29.12
CA THR A 341 8.01 2.90 27.79
C THR A 341 8.43 1.44 27.71
N GLY A 342 9.67 1.12 28.08
CA GLY A 342 10.17 -0.25 28.09
C GLY A 342 9.36 -1.15 29.03
N ALA A 343 9.04 -0.66 30.23
CA ALA A 343 8.20 -1.38 31.18
C ALA A 343 6.79 -1.67 30.62
N CYS A 344 6.16 -0.69 29.95
CA CYS A 344 4.89 -0.88 29.24
C CYS A 344 4.98 -1.98 28.19
N LEU A 345 5.95 -1.88 27.26
CA LEU A 345 6.07 -2.81 26.14
C LEU A 345 6.43 -4.23 26.60
N GLY A 346 7.31 -4.36 27.60
CA GLY A 346 7.67 -5.65 28.18
C GLY A 346 6.51 -6.30 28.94
N SER A 347 5.77 -5.51 29.71
CA SER A 347 4.56 -5.99 30.39
C SER A 347 3.49 -6.42 29.39
N ALA A 348 3.28 -5.65 28.31
CA ALA A 348 2.37 -6.03 27.23
C ALA A 348 2.78 -7.36 26.58
N ALA A 349 4.07 -7.56 26.29
CA ALA A 349 4.59 -8.81 25.76
C ALA A 349 4.29 -10.00 26.68
N ARG A 350 4.47 -9.83 28.01
CA ARG A 350 4.16 -10.87 29.00
C ARG A 350 2.66 -11.15 29.09
N ILE A 351 1.82 -10.12 29.08
CA ILE A 351 0.36 -10.24 29.09
C ILE A 351 -0.12 -11.03 27.87
N PHE A 352 0.40 -10.71 26.68
CA PHE A 352 0.08 -11.47 25.47
C PHE A 352 0.49 -12.94 25.59
N HIS A 353 1.65 -13.22 26.21
CA HIS A 353 2.12 -14.59 26.41
C HIS A 353 1.21 -15.37 27.38
N ALA A 354 0.85 -14.74 28.51
CA ALA A 354 0.01 -15.35 29.53
C ALA A 354 -1.38 -15.72 28.98
N ILE A 355 -1.98 -14.82 28.20
CA ILE A 355 -3.30 -15.04 27.61
C ILE A 355 -3.27 -16.10 26.51
N LEU A 356 -2.27 -16.07 25.63
CA LEU A 356 -2.23 -16.97 24.47
C LEU A 356 -1.69 -18.37 24.77
N ARG A 357 -0.84 -18.52 25.80
CA ARG A 357 -0.17 -19.78 26.11
C ARG A 357 -0.55 -20.35 27.47
N ASP A 358 -0.58 -19.51 28.50
CA ASP A 358 -0.78 -19.97 29.88
C ASP A 358 -2.28 -20.08 30.23
N GLY A 359 -3.17 -19.53 29.39
CA GLY A 359 -4.62 -19.47 29.63
C GLY A 359 -5.00 -18.52 30.78
N GLU A 360 -4.05 -17.71 31.25
CA GLU A 360 -4.23 -16.77 32.34
C GLU A 360 -4.91 -15.48 31.84
N GLY A 361 -5.83 -14.93 32.65
CA GLY A 361 -6.56 -13.68 32.34
C GLY A 361 -8.02 -13.85 31.93
N HIS A 362 -8.54 -15.09 31.86
CA HIS A 362 -9.98 -15.41 31.68
C HIS A 362 -10.72 -14.58 30.61
N MET A 363 -10.07 -14.26 29.48
CA MET A 363 -10.82 -13.83 28.32
C MET A 363 -11.28 -15.07 27.55
N GLU A 364 -12.57 -15.38 27.69
CA GLU A 364 -13.26 -16.11 26.64
C GLU A 364 -13.20 -15.25 25.39
N PHE A 365 -12.19 -15.52 24.56
CA PHE A 365 -12.36 -15.27 23.14
C PHE A 365 -13.55 -16.12 22.74
N SER A 366 -14.75 -15.51 22.68
CA SER A 366 -15.95 -16.17 22.21
C SER A 366 -15.55 -17.03 21.02
N LEU A 367 -15.99 -18.30 21.00
CA LEU A 367 -15.85 -19.24 19.88
C LEU A 367 -16.41 -18.60 18.60
N MET A 368 -15.68 -17.62 18.07
CA MET A 368 -15.96 -16.93 16.84
C MET A 368 -15.36 -17.82 15.78
N SER A 369 -16.22 -18.25 14.87
CA SER A 369 -16.03 -19.35 13.93
C SER A 369 -14.86 -19.19 12.96
N ASN A 370 -14.06 -18.11 13.04
CA ASN A 370 -12.95 -17.84 12.13
C ASN A 370 -11.71 -17.26 12.85
N PRO A 371 -10.66 -18.08 13.09
CA PRO A 371 -9.42 -17.62 13.72
C PRO A 371 -8.64 -16.60 12.88
N ARG A 372 -8.99 -16.43 11.59
CA ARG A 372 -8.36 -15.44 10.68
C ARG A 372 -8.83 -14.00 10.92
N ARG A 373 -10.01 -13.81 11.51
CA ARG A 373 -10.64 -12.48 11.66
C ARG A 373 -10.45 -11.85 13.03
N CYS A 374 -10.69 -12.62 14.09
CA CYS A 374 -11.02 -12.02 15.39
C CYS A 374 -9.99 -12.26 16.49
N HIS A 375 -8.93 -13.04 16.23
CA HIS A 375 -7.86 -13.24 17.20
C HIS A 375 -6.62 -12.45 16.82
N PRO A 376 -5.95 -11.84 17.80
CA PRO A 376 -4.59 -11.41 17.60
C PRO A 376 -3.71 -12.57 17.10
N PRO A 377 -2.60 -12.27 16.42
CA PRO A 377 -1.82 -13.29 15.74
C PRO A 377 -1.25 -14.29 16.74
N ILE A 378 -1.43 -15.58 16.46
CA ILE A 378 -1.02 -16.70 17.34
C ILE A 378 0.47 -17.05 17.14
N LEU A 379 1.17 -16.34 16.25
CA LEU A 379 2.58 -16.58 15.95
C LEU A 379 3.46 -16.30 17.18
N GLU A 380 4.46 -17.14 17.41
CA GLU A 380 5.37 -17.01 18.56
C GLU A 380 6.07 -15.64 18.61
N SER A 381 6.28 -15.02 17.45
CA SER A 381 6.87 -13.69 17.31
C SER A 381 5.93 -12.54 17.75
N SER A 382 4.67 -12.81 18.09
CA SER A 382 3.68 -11.80 18.48
C SER A 382 3.56 -11.58 20.00
N TYR A 383 4.15 -12.45 20.83
CA TYR A 383 4.05 -12.39 22.29
C TYR A 383 5.35 -12.77 23.00
N GLY A 384 5.42 -12.50 24.30
CA GLY A 384 6.54 -12.88 25.17
C GLY A 384 7.91 -12.51 24.60
N ARG A 385 8.84 -13.48 24.61
CA ARG A 385 10.19 -13.28 24.05
C ARG A 385 10.18 -13.02 22.55
N GLY A 386 9.28 -13.64 21.80
CA GLY A 386 9.18 -13.44 20.36
C GLY A 386 8.78 -12.01 20.00
N PHE A 387 7.80 -11.43 20.71
CA PHE A 387 7.44 -10.01 20.58
C PHE A 387 8.65 -9.10 20.84
N TYR A 388 9.38 -9.35 21.94
CA TYR A 388 10.56 -8.56 22.30
C TYR A 388 11.64 -8.60 21.20
N LEU A 389 11.96 -9.80 20.68
CA LEU A 389 12.95 -9.96 19.63
C LEU A 389 12.50 -9.32 18.31
N LEU A 390 11.23 -9.50 17.95
CA LEU A 390 10.66 -8.91 16.74
C LEU A 390 10.64 -7.37 16.84
N ALA A 391 10.20 -6.82 17.97
CA ALA A 391 10.17 -5.37 18.19
C ALA A 391 11.54 -4.73 17.98
N ARG A 392 12.62 -5.34 18.52
CA ARG A 392 13.99 -4.85 18.36
C ARG A 392 14.51 -4.96 16.94
N ARG A 393 14.16 -6.03 16.22
CA ARG A 393 14.59 -6.24 14.84
C ARG A 393 13.86 -5.31 13.87
N LEU A 394 12.55 -5.16 14.07
CA LEU A 394 11.66 -4.39 13.21
C LEU A 394 11.82 -2.88 13.43
N LEU A 395 11.97 -2.46 14.69
CA LEU A 395 11.99 -1.07 15.11
C LEU A 395 13.31 -0.80 15.86
N PRO A 396 14.42 -0.55 15.13
CA PRO A 396 15.73 -0.27 15.73
C PRO A 396 15.69 0.86 16.77
N GLU A 397 14.81 1.84 16.58
CA GLU A 397 14.53 2.95 17.52
C GLU A 397 14.25 2.48 18.96
N LEU A 398 13.65 1.30 19.15
CA LEU A 398 13.41 0.71 20.47
C LEU A 398 14.68 0.10 21.07
N GLY A 399 15.62 -0.35 20.24
CA GLY A 399 16.87 -1.00 20.67
C GLY A 399 18.03 -0.04 20.91
N GLU A 400 18.01 1.17 20.35
CA GLU A 400 19.07 2.17 20.51
C GLU A 400 19.24 2.63 21.96
N ASN A 401 18.14 2.80 22.70
CA ASN A 401 18.18 3.18 24.10
C ASN A 401 18.28 1.95 25.01
N THR A 402 19.49 1.71 25.54
CA THR A 402 19.76 0.58 26.45
C THR A 402 18.89 0.56 27.71
N ILE A 403 18.37 1.70 28.18
CA ILE A 403 17.47 1.76 29.33
C ILE A 403 16.09 1.21 28.97
N LEU A 404 15.60 1.56 27.76
CA LEU A 404 14.34 1.04 27.25
C LEU A 404 14.44 -0.48 27.08
N ASP A 405 15.48 -0.94 26.40
CA ASP A 405 15.72 -2.36 26.11
C ASP A 405 15.77 -3.21 27.38
N ARG A 406 16.57 -2.81 28.38
CA ARG A 406 16.66 -3.52 29.67
C ARG A 406 15.34 -3.49 30.45
N SER A 407 14.62 -2.36 30.42
CA SER A 407 13.33 -2.25 31.11
C SER A 407 12.28 -3.16 30.46
N MET A 408 12.29 -3.25 29.13
CA MET A 408 11.43 -4.14 28.37
C MET A 408 11.72 -5.62 28.66
N GLU A 409 12.99 -6.02 28.63
CA GLU A 409 13.39 -7.39 28.97
C GLU A 409 13.05 -7.75 30.43
N ALA A 410 13.30 -6.84 31.37
CA ALA A 410 12.99 -7.07 32.78
C ALA A 410 11.49 -7.21 33.05
N ALA A 411 10.64 -6.37 32.44
CA ALA A 411 9.19 -6.43 32.62
C ALA A 411 8.57 -7.68 31.96
N MET A 412 9.12 -8.11 30.82
CA MET A 412 8.69 -9.33 30.13
C MET A 412 8.92 -10.60 30.97
N ASN A 413 9.95 -10.63 31.82
CA ASN A 413 10.29 -11.78 32.66
C ASN A 413 9.49 -11.88 33.97
N LYS A 414 8.47 -11.05 34.17
CA LYS A 414 7.61 -11.06 35.37
C LYS A 414 6.45 -12.06 35.27
N GLY A 415 5.78 -12.30 36.40
CA GLY A 415 4.48 -12.99 36.43
C GLY A 415 3.37 -12.16 35.78
N TYR A 416 2.27 -12.80 35.37
CA TYR A 416 1.14 -12.12 34.72
C TYR A 416 0.56 -10.99 35.56
N VAL A 417 0.27 -11.24 36.85
CA VAL A 417 -0.32 -10.25 37.77
C VAL A 417 0.59 -9.02 37.91
N ASP A 418 1.89 -9.24 38.12
CA ASP A 418 2.88 -8.17 38.25
C ASP A 418 3.01 -7.37 36.95
N ALA A 419 2.96 -8.05 35.80
CA ALA A 419 3.02 -7.41 34.48
C ALA A 419 1.75 -6.58 34.22
N ALA A 420 0.56 -7.10 34.51
CA ALA A 420 -0.70 -6.36 34.38
C ALA A 420 -0.71 -5.11 35.26
N GLN A 421 -0.31 -5.25 36.54
CA GLN A 421 -0.21 -4.11 37.45
C GLN A 421 0.83 -3.08 36.96
N GLN A 422 2.01 -3.52 36.52
CA GLN A 422 3.05 -2.63 36.00
C GLN A 422 2.62 -1.93 34.71
N PHE A 423 1.90 -2.61 33.83
CA PHE A 423 1.34 -2.02 32.60
C PHE A 423 0.37 -0.88 32.94
N CYS A 424 -0.59 -1.14 33.83
CA CYS A 424 -1.56 -0.14 34.29
C CYS A 424 -0.86 1.07 34.94
N GLN A 425 0.07 0.85 35.86
CA GLN A 425 0.84 1.92 36.51
C GLN A 425 1.61 2.77 35.51
N SER A 426 2.28 2.12 34.56
CA SER A 426 3.08 2.81 33.54
C SER A 426 2.21 3.65 32.61
N LEU A 427 1.04 3.17 32.20
CA LEU A 427 0.06 3.96 31.44
C LEU A 427 -0.47 5.15 32.24
N THR A 428 -0.75 4.99 33.54
CA THR A 428 -1.16 6.11 34.41
C THR A 428 -0.08 7.19 34.48
N SER A 429 1.20 6.81 34.63
CA SER A 429 2.32 7.75 34.61
C SER A 429 2.44 8.48 33.27
N LEU A 430 2.34 7.77 32.15
CA LEU A 430 2.36 8.39 30.81
C LEU A 430 1.17 9.32 30.58
N ARG A 431 -0.01 9.00 31.14
CA ARG A 431 -1.21 9.84 31.02
C ARG A 431 -1.02 11.20 31.67
N GLN A 432 -0.36 11.26 32.83
CA GLN A 432 -0.06 12.52 33.53
C GLN A 432 0.89 13.42 32.72
N LEU A 433 1.79 12.81 31.96
CA LEU A 433 2.76 13.51 31.11
C LEU A 433 2.22 13.86 29.71
N CYS A 434 1.12 13.24 29.29
CA CYS A 434 0.59 13.44 27.95
C CYS A 434 -0.16 14.77 27.86
N SER A 435 0.19 15.58 26.85
CA SER A 435 -0.48 16.85 26.58
C SER A 435 -1.66 16.72 25.62
N CYS A 436 -2.03 15.55 25.10
CA CYS A 436 -3.09 15.48 24.08
C CYS A 436 -4.47 15.88 24.63
N LYS A 437 -5.37 16.37 23.75
CA LYS A 437 -6.73 16.79 24.10
C LYS A 437 -7.53 15.74 24.87
N VAL A 438 -7.30 14.45 24.61
CA VAL A 438 -8.06 13.40 25.28
C VAL A 438 -7.54 13.12 26.70
N CYS A 439 -6.23 13.24 26.93
CA CYS A 439 -5.67 13.11 28.27
C CYS A 439 -5.92 14.36 29.12
N ARG A 440 -6.02 15.55 28.47
CA ARG A 440 -6.23 16.85 29.11
C ARG A 440 -7.34 17.65 28.42
N PRO A 441 -8.62 17.24 28.55
CA PRO A 441 -9.73 17.86 27.81
C PRO A 441 -10.01 19.32 28.21
N ASN A 442 -9.62 19.73 29.41
CA ASN A 442 -9.92 21.06 29.95
C ASN A 442 -8.86 22.13 29.58
N GLU A 443 -7.79 21.76 28.87
CA GLU A 443 -6.69 22.67 28.52
C GLU A 443 -6.78 23.26 27.10
N TYR A 444 -7.83 22.91 26.33
CA TYR A 444 -7.93 23.23 24.91
C TYR A 444 -9.24 23.89 24.54
N ASP A 445 -9.16 24.89 23.67
CA ASP A 445 -10.32 25.54 23.06
C ASP A 445 -10.77 24.80 21.78
N GLU A 446 -11.97 25.13 21.29
CA GLU A 446 -12.47 24.66 19.99
C GLU A 446 -11.55 25.19 18.87
N GLY A 447 -10.79 24.29 18.23
CA GLY A 447 -9.94 24.62 17.08
C GLY A 447 -8.45 24.27 17.23
N ASP A 448 -7.96 23.92 18.43
CA ASP A 448 -6.52 23.62 18.59
C ASP A 448 -6.08 22.33 17.87
N ASP A 449 -4.85 22.33 17.34
CA ASP A 449 -4.22 21.14 16.76
C ASP A 449 -3.98 20.07 17.85
N THR A 450 -4.47 18.86 17.62
CA THR A 450 -4.32 17.75 18.57
C THR A 450 -2.93 17.10 18.45
N THR A 451 -2.14 17.16 19.53
CA THR A 451 -0.89 16.40 19.63
C THR A 451 -1.12 14.88 19.73
N PHE A 452 -0.17 14.08 19.25
CA PHE A 452 -0.24 12.62 19.38
C PHE A 452 -0.24 12.17 20.86
N CYS A 453 -1.15 11.25 21.20
CA CYS A 453 -1.35 10.71 22.54
C CYS A 453 -0.33 9.62 22.86
N LEU A 454 0.40 9.77 23.96
CA LEU A 454 1.42 8.81 24.41
C LEU A 454 0.86 7.41 24.62
N LEU A 455 -0.36 7.29 25.15
CA LEU A 455 -1.01 6.00 25.41
C LEU A 455 -1.37 5.30 24.09
N LYS A 456 -1.96 6.05 23.15
CA LYS A 456 -2.25 5.52 21.81
C LYS A 456 -0.97 5.10 21.09
N LEU A 457 0.14 5.82 21.26
CA LEU A 457 1.43 5.46 20.66
C LEU A 457 1.94 4.11 21.20
N ILE A 458 1.85 3.85 22.51
CA ILE A 458 2.20 2.53 23.07
C ILE A 458 1.36 1.42 22.44
N LEU A 459 0.03 1.60 22.36
CA LEU A 459 -0.87 0.63 21.73
C LEU A 459 -0.57 0.46 20.24
N THR A 460 -0.22 1.55 19.54
CA THR A 460 0.16 1.53 18.13
C THR A 460 1.41 0.68 17.92
N VAL A 461 2.44 0.84 18.75
CA VAL A 461 3.67 0.02 18.70
C VAL A 461 3.35 -1.46 18.96
N CYS A 462 2.52 -1.76 19.97
CA CYS A 462 2.09 -3.13 20.25
C CYS A 462 1.36 -3.76 19.04
N THR A 463 0.39 -3.04 18.47
CA THR A 463 -0.38 -3.50 17.30
C THR A 463 0.52 -3.66 16.08
N LEU A 464 1.46 -2.74 15.84
CA LEU A 464 2.40 -2.80 14.72
C LEU A 464 3.31 -4.03 14.80
N VAL A 465 3.95 -4.28 15.95
CA VAL A 465 4.83 -5.44 16.15
C VAL A 465 4.05 -6.74 15.97
N ARG A 466 2.84 -6.83 16.52
CA ARG A 466 1.96 -7.99 16.34
C ARG A 466 1.51 -8.14 14.89
N ALA A 467 1.15 -7.07 14.19
CA ALA A 467 0.79 -7.11 12.77
C ALA A 467 1.93 -7.67 11.93
N MET A 468 3.14 -7.13 12.12
CA MET A 468 4.33 -7.59 11.41
C MET A 468 4.74 -9.01 11.77
N SER A 469 4.34 -9.54 12.92
CA SER A 469 4.56 -10.96 13.25
C SER A 469 3.87 -11.90 12.24
N ALA A 470 2.73 -11.47 11.69
CA ALA A 470 1.91 -12.23 10.74
C ALA A 470 2.07 -11.77 9.29
N ILE A 471 2.98 -10.85 8.99
CA ILE A 471 3.21 -10.32 7.65
C ILE A 471 4.56 -10.81 7.13
N CYS A 472 4.54 -11.37 5.92
CA CYS A 472 5.71 -11.85 5.22
C CYS A 472 5.85 -11.13 3.87
N MET A 473 7.09 -10.77 3.54
CA MET A 473 7.50 -10.22 2.25
C MET A 473 8.67 -11.02 1.70
N GLU A 474 8.82 -11.00 0.38
CA GLU A 474 10.00 -11.54 -0.28
C GLU A 474 11.21 -10.62 -0.05
N GLN A 475 12.40 -11.21 0.15
CA GLN A 475 13.60 -10.47 0.57
C GLN A 475 14.01 -9.34 -0.40
N GLU A 476 13.73 -9.47 -1.69
CA GLU A 476 14.06 -8.46 -2.72
C GLU A 476 12.93 -7.47 -3.00
N LEU A 477 11.76 -7.69 -2.40
CA LEU A 477 10.54 -6.89 -2.58
C LEU A 477 10.06 -6.30 -1.25
N GLU A 478 11.00 -5.95 -0.38
CA GLU A 478 10.66 -5.32 0.90
C GLU A 478 9.92 -3.99 0.64
N ILE A 479 8.66 -3.93 1.09
CA ILE A 479 7.81 -2.76 1.00
C ILE A 479 7.84 -2.06 2.36
N ARG A 480 8.14 -0.76 2.33
CA ARG A 480 8.18 0.08 3.53
C ARG A 480 6.78 0.61 3.86
N PRO A 481 6.47 0.80 5.16
CA PRO A 481 5.16 1.31 5.58
C PRO A 481 4.97 2.73 5.06
N THR A 482 3.73 3.09 4.74
CA THR A 482 3.39 4.47 4.43
C THR A 482 3.22 5.26 5.72
N ARG A 483 3.53 6.56 5.68
CA ARG A 483 3.29 7.44 6.84
C ARG A 483 1.81 7.45 7.21
N SER A 484 0.92 7.60 6.22
CA SER A 484 -0.53 7.56 6.45
C SER A 484 -1.01 6.20 7.00
N GLY A 485 -0.33 5.10 6.66
CA GLY A 485 -0.62 3.77 7.20
C GLY A 485 -0.32 3.69 8.70
N LEU A 486 0.85 4.19 9.12
CA LEU A 486 1.22 4.26 10.55
C LEU A 486 0.27 5.17 11.35
N GLU A 487 -0.05 6.35 10.80
CA GLU A 487 -1.04 7.25 11.41
C GLU A 487 -2.43 6.58 11.45
N GLY A 488 -2.82 5.83 10.42
CA GLY A 488 -4.06 5.06 10.37
C GLY A 488 -4.18 4.03 11.50
N ILE A 489 -3.12 3.28 11.79
CA ILE A 489 -3.08 2.34 12.92
C ILE A 489 -3.24 3.10 14.24
N TYR A 490 -2.59 4.25 14.37
CA TYR A 490 -2.71 5.12 15.54
C TYR A 490 -4.15 5.62 15.75
N HIS A 491 -4.83 6.07 14.68
CA HIS A 491 -6.18 6.59 14.77
C HIS A 491 -7.20 5.50 15.17
N ARG A 492 -6.97 4.25 14.78
CA ARG A 492 -7.78 3.10 15.21
C ARG A 492 -7.62 2.73 16.69
N GLN A 493 -6.58 3.21 17.37
CA GLN A 493 -6.43 2.94 18.80
C GLN A 493 -7.49 3.70 19.59
N ASN A 494 -8.26 2.97 20.40
CA ASN A 494 -9.25 3.57 21.30
C ASN A 494 -8.57 4.06 22.59
N ILE A 495 -9.04 5.19 23.12
CA ILE A 495 -8.56 5.67 24.43
C ILE A 495 -9.41 5.05 25.51
N ILE A 496 -8.73 4.44 26.46
CA ILE A 496 -9.33 3.83 27.64
C ILE A 496 -9.75 4.98 28.56
N ALA A 497 -11.07 5.19 28.71
CA ALA A 497 -11.55 6.10 29.75
C ALA A 497 -11.07 5.59 31.11
N SER A 498 -10.80 6.49 32.07
CA SER A 498 -10.18 6.15 33.37
C SER A 498 -10.94 5.11 34.20
N GLN A 499 -12.18 4.83 33.84
CA GLN A 499 -13.08 3.87 34.49
C GLN A 499 -12.95 2.43 33.96
N PHE A 500 -12.18 2.18 32.90
CA PHE A 500 -12.04 0.85 32.29
C PHE A 500 -10.65 0.25 32.52
N ASP A 501 -10.58 -1.08 32.60
CA ASP A 501 -9.32 -1.83 32.72
C ASP A 501 -8.43 -1.60 31.48
N PRO A 502 -7.22 -1.04 31.63
CA PRO A 502 -6.31 -0.81 30.52
C PRO A 502 -5.84 -2.07 29.78
N VAL A 503 -5.85 -3.23 30.44
CA VAL A 503 -5.49 -4.51 29.83
C VAL A 503 -6.62 -4.99 28.92
N ASP A 504 -7.81 -5.18 29.48
CA ASP A 504 -8.95 -5.74 28.74
C ASP A 504 -9.53 -4.76 27.71
N HIS A 505 -9.79 -3.53 28.13
CA HIS A 505 -10.47 -2.53 27.29
C HIS A 505 -9.52 -1.74 26.41
N GLY A 506 -8.21 -1.87 26.65
CA GLY A 506 -7.15 -1.19 25.91
C GLY A 506 -6.29 -2.15 25.12
N LEU A 507 -5.34 -2.78 25.80
CA LEU A 507 -4.30 -3.59 25.17
C LEU A 507 -4.87 -4.73 24.33
N MET A 508 -5.91 -5.40 24.81
CA MET A 508 -6.47 -6.58 24.14
C MET A 508 -7.49 -6.23 23.06
N ARG A 509 -8.25 -5.15 23.23
CA ARG A 509 -9.15 -4.58 22.20
C ARG A 509 -8.45 -3.64 21.21
N SER A 510 -7.15 -3.43 21.34
CA SER A 510 -6.34 -2.66 20.37
C SER A 510 -6.23 -3.35 19.00
N TRP A 511 -6.43 -4.67 18.98
CA TRP A 511 -6.41 -5.45 17.75
C TRP A 511 -7.71 -5.24 16.95
N PRO A 512 -7.62 -4.85 15.67
CA PRO A 512 -8.80 -4.64 14.83
C PRO A 512 -9.55 -5.95 14.56
N ALA A 513 -10.88 -5.87 14.57
CA ALA A 513 -11.76 -7.00 14.31
C ALA A 513 -11.68 -7.54 12.87
N GLU A 514 -11.07 -6.77 11.96
CA GLU A 514 -10.89 -7.10 10.55
C GLU A 514 -9.61 -7.94 10.28
N GLY A 515 -8.78 -8.18 11.30
CA GLY A 515 -7.64 -9.09 11.24
C GLY A 515 -6.38 -8.57 10.54
N SER A 516 -5.38 -9.45 10.40
CA SER A 516 -4.04 -9.13 9.89
C SER A 516 -4.03 -8.62 8.44
N LEU A 517 -4.96 -9.11 7.60
CA LEU A 517 -5.04 -8.74 6.19
C LEU A 517 -5.36 -7.24 6.03
N MET A 518 -6.35 -6.73 6.76
CA MET A 518 -6.73 -5.32 6.76
C MET A 518 -5.63 -4.44 7.35
N LEU A 519 -4.95 -4.91 8.41
CA LEU A 519 -3.79 -4.21 8.96
C LEU A 519 -2.64 -4.07 7.96
N ALA A 520 -2.35 -5.14 7.20
CA ALA A 520 -1.33 -5.09 6.15
C ALA A 520 -1.72 -4.10 5.05
N GLN A 521 -2.98 -4.11 4.61
CA GLN A 521 -3.50 -3.14 3.65
C GLN A 521 -3.31 -1.71 4.15
N MET A 522 -3.75 -1.42 5.37
CA MET A 522 -3.62 -0.09 5.96
C MET A 522 -2.16 0.35 6.03
N LEU A 523 -1.28 -0.52 6.54
CA LEU A 523 0.12 -0.20 6.79
C LEU A 523 0.90 0.10 5.50
N PHE A 524 0.65 -0.65 4.42
CA PHE A 524 1.46 -0.55 3.20
C PHE A 524 0.79 0.22 2.05
N ALA A 525 -0.54 0.26 2.00
CA ALA A 525 -1.27 1.09 1.03
C ALA A 525 -1.59 2.49 1.59
N GLY A 526 -1.59 2.66 2.92
CA GLY A 526 -1.85 3.95 3.57
C GLY A 526 -3.29 4.45 3.46
N ARG A 527 -4.22 3.57 3.07
CA ARG A 527 -5.63 3.87 2.78
C ARG A 527 -6.50 2.72 3.28
N GLN A 528 -7.70 3.04 3.75
CA GLN A 528 -8.69 2.03 4.09
C GLN A 528 -9.55 1.71 2.87
N HIS A 529 -9.69 0.42 2.57
CA HIS A 529 -10.61 -0.04 1.53
C HIS A 529 -12.01 -0.14 2.13
N ASP A 530 -12.77 0.96 2.08
CA ASP A 530 -14.15 1.08 2.60
C ASP A 530 -15.19 0.36 1.72
N ARG A 531 -14.80 -0.68 0.96
CA ARG A 531 -15.78 -1.50 0.24
C ARG A 531 -16.45 -2.43 1.23
N ASP A 532 -17.44 -1.88 1.95
CA ASP A 532 -18.55 -2.57 2.62
C ASP A 532 -19.45 -3.27 1.59
N ILE A 533 -18.87 -4.07 0.71
CA ILE A 533 -19.63 -5.03 -0.09
C ILE A 533 -19.61 -6.28 0.76
N GLY A 534 -20.80 -6.83 1.08
CA GLY A 534 -21.04 -7.98 1.98
C GLY A 534 -20.37 -9.30 1.58
N ILE A 535 -19.07 -9.24 1.27
CA ILE A 535 -18.17 -10.32 0.94
C ILE A 535 -17.66 -10.86 2.27
N VAL A 536 -18.17 -12.05 2.60
CA VAL A 536 -17.75 -12.82 3.76
C VAL A 536 -16.37 -13.42 3.45
N ASP A 537 -15.40 -13.19 4.34
CA ASP A 537 -14.06 -13.77 4.39
C ASP A 537 -13.14 -13.58 3.15
N PRO A 538 -12.57 -12.37 2.92
CA PRO A 538 -11.50 -12.21 1.94
C PRO A 538 -10.23 -12.94 2.40
N VAL A 539 -9.68 -13.78 1.51
CA VAL A 539 -8.41 -14.49 1.69
C VAL A 539 -7.29 -13.91 0.86
N ALA A 540 -7.62 -13.08 -0.13
CA ALA A 540 -6.67 -12.16 -0.75
C ALA A 540 -7.37 -10.91 -1.29
N THR A 541 -6.62 -9.83 -1.39
CA THR A 541 -7.09 -8.52 -1.87
C THR A 541 -5.98 -7.80 -2.63
N SER A 542 -6.33 -7.11 -3.69
CA SER A 542 -5.48 -6.19 -4.43
C SER A 542 -5.94 -4.76 -4.16
N HIS A 543 -5.11 -3.96 -3.51
CA HIS A 543 -5.44 -2.58 -3.15
C HIS A 543 -4.25 -1.65 -3.34
N SER A 544 -4.48 -0.50 -3.99
CA SER A 544 -3.45 0.50 -4.30
C SER A 544 -2.19 -0.07 -4.97
N GLY A 545 -2.37 -1.07 -5.84
CA GLY A 545 -1.27 -1.74 -6.55
C GLY A 545 -0.47 -2.74 -5.73
N LEU A 546 -0.96 -3.12 -4.55
CA LEU A 546 -0.37 -4.16 -3.70
C LEU A 546 -1.36 -5.32 -3.55
N CYS A 547 -0.85 -6.55 -3.63
CA CYS A 547 -1.58 -7.75 -3.29
C CYS A 547 -1.26 -8.19 -1.87
N PHE A 548 -2.31 -8.50 -1.13
CA PHE A 548 -2.27 -9.07 0.21
C PHE A 548 -2.96 -10.42 0.13
N SER A 549 -2.28 -11.50 0.46
CA SER A 549 -2.81 -12.86 0.32
C SER A 549 -2.49 -13.69 1.55
N LEU A 550 -3.43 -14.50 2.01
CA LEU A 550 -3.17 -15.46 3.08
C LEU A 550 -2.35 -16.64 2.53
N ASN A 551 -1.43 -17.13 3.35
CA ASN A 551 -0.57 -18.25 2.98
C ASN A 551 -1.36 -19.54 2.70
N THR A 552 -2.62 -19.63 3.16
CA THR A 552 -3.54 -20.72 2.79
C THR A 552 -3.84 -20.81 1.31
N LEU A 553 -3.57 -19.76 0.52
CA LEU A 553 -3.66 -19.83 -0.95
C LEU A 553 -2.37 -20.35 -1.59
N MET A 554 -1.26 -20.39 -0.85
CA MET A 554 0.06 -20.81 -1.34
C MET A 554 0.37 -22.25 -0.96
N ASP A 555 -0.04 -22.64 0.26
CA ASP A 555 0.26 -23.95 0.83
C ASP A 555 -0.92 -24.46 1.68
N ILE A 556 -1.10 -25.78 1.68
CA ILE A 556 -2.09 -26.46 2.52
C ILE A 556 -1.41 -26.82 3.82
N THR A 557 -1.81 -26.15 4.90
CA THR A 557 -1.21 -26.32 6.21
C THR A 557 -2.27 -26.53 7.29
N SER A 558 -2.01 -27.47 8.19
CA SER A 558 -2.74 -27.64 9.46
C SER A 558 -2.10 -26.83 10.60
N ASP A 559 -0.99 -26.14 10.35
CA ASP A 559 -0.40 -25.22 11.32
C ASP A 559 -1.16 -23.87 11.28
N PRO A 560 -1.87 -23.50 12.37
CA PRO A 560 -2.65 -22.27 12.42
C PRO A 560 -1.76 -21.02 12.34
N GLN A 561 -0.51 -21.10 12.81
CA GLN A 561 0.43 -19.99 12.73
C GLN A 561 0.78 -19.70 11.27
N LYS A 562 1.04 -20.73 10.47
CA LYS A 562 1.30 -20.59 9.03
C LYS A 562 0.06 -20.18 8.25
N ALA A 563 -1.13 -20.63 8.65
CA ALA A 563 -2.37 -20.30 7.95
C ALA A 563 -2.72 -18.80 8.02
N CYS A 564 -2.37 -18.12 9.11
CA CYS A 564 -2.68 -16.71 9.34
C CYS A 564 -1.63 -15.73 8.77
N VAL A 565 -0.56 -16.23 8.15
CA VAL A 565 0.47 -15.38 7.54
C VAL A 565 -0.09 -14.70 6.29
N VAL A 566 0.07 -13.38 6.24
CA VAL A 566 -0.25 -12.53 5.09
C VAL A 566 1.03 -12.30 4.28
N ARG A 567 1.03 -12.71 3.02
CA ARG A 567 2.05 -12.36 2.04
C ARG A 567 1.68 -11.08 1.32
N VAL A 568 2.61 -10.13 1.26
CA VAL A 568 2.45 -8.84 0.58
C VAL A 568 3.38 -8.78 -0.63
N VAL A 569 2.83 -8.51 -1.81
CA VAL A 569 3.61 -8.38 -3.06
C VAL A 569 3.09 -7.22 -3.91
N PRO A 570 3.96 -6.50 -4.65
CA PRO A 570 3.51 -5.50 -5.62
C PRO A 570 2.77 -6.12 -6.80
N GLY A 571 1.68 -5.50 -7.24
CA GLY A 571 0.91 -5.88 -8.45
C GLY A 571 -0.54 -6.26 -8.14
N ARG A 572 -1.11 -7.18 -8.94
CA ARG A 572 -2.55 -7.53 -8.91
C ARG A 572 -2.80 -9.03 -8.84
N ILE A 573 -4.03 -9.38 -8.47
CA ILE A 573 -4.50 -10.77 -8.51
C ILE A 573 -4.89 -11.09 -9.96
N GLN A 574 -4.33 -12.17 -10.49
CA GLN A 574 -4.58 -12.63 -11.85
C GLN A 574 -5.09 -14.07 -11.87
N TRP A 575 -6.21 -14.28 -12.55
CA TRP A 575 -6.78 -15.60 -12.80
C TRP A 575 -7.33 -15.67 -14.23
N ASN A 576 -7.08 -16.76 -14.96
CA ASN A 576 -7.49 -16.91 -16.36
C ASN A 576 -7.10 -15.76 -17.31
N ASN A 577 -6.00 -15.07 -17.01
CA ASN A 577 -5.53 -13.85 -17.66
C ASN A 577 -6.38 -12.59 -17.42
N SER A 578 -7.38 -12.64 -16.54
CA SER A 578 -8.15 -11.48 -16.06
C SER A 578 -7.62 -11.00 -14.72
N LEU A 579 -7.89 -9.73 -14.38
CA LEU A 579 -7.47 -9.10 -13.13
C LEU A 579 -8.65 -9.02 -12.15
N TYR A 580 -8.38 -9.30 -10.88
CA TYR A 580 -9.38 -9.27 -9.81
C TYR A 580 -8.90 -8.43 -8.62
N ASP A 581 -9.86 -7.91 -7.87
CA ASP A 581 -9.60 -7.11 -6.68
C ASP A 581 -9.61 -7.97 -5.42
N ILE A 582 -10.40 -9.05 -5.39
CA ILE A 582 -10.66 -9.83 -4.17
C ILE A 582 -10.74 -11.32 -4.49
N VAL A 583 -10.11 -12.13 -3.62
CA VAL A 583 -10.35 -13.57 -3.52
C VAL A 583 -11.00 -13.84 -2.16
N SER A 584 -12.10 -14.58 -2.15
CA SER A 584 -12.83 -14.95 -0.94
C SER A 584 -12.97 -16.45 -0.83
N ASP A 585 -13.15 -16.96 0.39
CA ASP A 585 -13.58 -18.34 0.54
C ASP A 585 -14.99 -18.52 -0.06
N GLN A 586 -15.22 -19.61 -0.79
CA GLN A 586 -16.53 -19.85 -1.37
C GLN A 586 -17.56 -20.11 -0.27
N ILE A 587 -18.57 -19.24 -0.16
CA ILE A 587 -19.71 -19.46 0.74
C ILE A 587 -20.59 -20.55 0.13
N LEU A 588 -20.36 -21.82 0.47
CA LEU A 588 -21.41 -22.83 0.33
C LEU A 588 -22.58 -22.38 1.20
N LYS A 589 -23.62 -21.79 0.59
CA LYS A 589 -24.91 -21.60 1.24
C LYS A 589 -25.37 -22.98 1.66
N GLN A 590 -25.72 -23.13 2.93
CA GLN A 590 -26.46 -24.30 3.39
C GLN A 590 -27.88 -24.14 2.83
N GLU A 591 -28.07 -24.45 1.54
CA GLU A 591 -29.39 -24.45 0.92
C GLU A 591 -30.17 -25.66 1.45
N ASP A 592 -30.93 -25.39 2.49
CA ASP A 592 -32.08 -26.19 2.90
C ASP A 592 -33.21 -25.98 1.88
N THR A 593 -33.01 -26.37 0.61
CA THR A 593 -34.10 -26.44 -0.37
C THR A 593 -33.85 -27.56 -1.37
N THR A 594 -34.60 -28.64 -1.18
CA THR A 594 -34.90 -29.63 -2.21
C THR A 594 -35.52 -28.96 -3.44
N GLU A 595 -34.78 -28.89 -4.54
CA GLU A 595 -35.33 -29.04 -5.88
C GLU A 595 -34.24 -29.55 -6.82
N ARG A 596 -34.22 -30.88 -7.01
CA ARG A 596 -33.37 -31.57 -7.97
C ARG A 596 -33.74 -31.11 -9.38
N THR A 597 -32.93 -30.25 -9.98
CA THR A 597 -32.88 -30.13 -11.44
C THR A 597 -31.90 -31.18 -11.98
N GLY A 598 -32.40 -32.02 -12.88
CA GLY A 598 -31.78 -33.27 -13.33
C GLY A 598 -30.55 -33.10 -14.22
N TYR A 599 -29.41 -32.82 -13.60
CA TYR A 599 -28.10 -33.30 -14.03
C TYR A 599 -27.41 -33.91 -12.81
N ASP A 600 -27.01 -35.17 -12.88
CA ASP A 600 -26.29 -35.87 -11.80
C ASP A 600 -24.91 -35.21 -11.58
N ALA A 601 -24.90 -34.12 -10.81
CA ALA A 601 -23.70 -33.57 -10.22
C ALA A 601 -23.30 -34.48 -9.06
N ILE A 602 -22.08 -35.00 -9.12
CA ILE A 602 -21.42 -35.81 -8.09
C ILE A 602 -21.72 -35.20 -6.71
N SER A 603 -22.37 -35.99 -5.85
CA SER A 603 -22.73 -35.61 -4.48
C SER A 603 -21.51 -35.09 -3.72
N MET A 604 -21.39 -33.77 -3.58
CA MET A 604 -20.42 -33.14 -2.69
C MET A 604 -20.93 -33.27 -1.25
N LYS A 605 -20.14 -33.88 -0.38
CA LYS A 605 -20.49 -34.04 1.05
C LYS A 605 -19.61 -33.10 1.87
N VAL A 606 -20.22 -32.17 2.58
CA VAL A 606 -19.52 -31.28 3.52
C VAL A 606 -19.16 -32.10 4.76
N VAL A 607 -17.86 -32.18 5.09
CA VAL A 607 -17.38 -32.78 6.34
C VAL A 607 -17.00 -31.64 7.26
N THR A 608 -17.81 -31.39 8.28
CA THR A 608 -17.61 -30.29 9.25
C THR A 608 -16.88 -30.74 10.52
N LYS A 609 -16.72 -32.05 10.75
CA LYS A 609 -16.02 -32.65 11.89
C LYS A 609 -15.00 -33.68 11.41
N TYR A 610 -13.77 -33.58 11.92
CA TYR A 610 -12.63 -34.45 11.61
C TYR A 610 -12.57 -35.72 12.48
N ASP A 611 -13.68 -36.13 13.09
CA ASP A 611 -13.69 -37.21 14.09
C ASP A 611 -13.52 -38.61 13.48
N ASP A 612 -13.73 -38.77 12.16
CA ASP A 612 -13.65 -40.06 11.45
C ASP A 612 -12.39 -40.21 10.56
N TRP A 613 -11.49 -39.22 10.57
CA TRP A 613 -10.25 -39.28 9.79
C TRP A 613 -9.10 -39.70 10.71
N ASP A 614 -8.99 -41.02 10.90
CA ASP A 614 -7.82 -41.65 11.49
C ASP A 614 -6.56 -41.17 10.74
N TYR A 615 -5.80 -40.32 11.43
CA TYR A 615 -4.45 -39.81 11.11
C TYR A 615 -4.35 -38.80 9.96
N ALA A 616 -3.85 -37.60 10.32
CA ALA A 616 -3.38 -36.50 9.47
C ALA A 616 -2.16 -36.85 8.57
N SER A 617 -1.98 -38.13 8.25
CA SER A 617 -0.88 -38.67 7.48
C SER A 617 -1.33 -39.91 6.71
N THR A 618 -2.53 -39.89 6.12
CA THR A 618 -2.97 -40.91 5.18
C THR A 618 -2.22 -40.72 3.85
N PRO A 619 -1.32 -41.63 3.43
CA PRO A 619 -0.69 -41.54 2.12
C PRO A 619 -1.76 -41.66 1.04
N GLY A 620 -1.76 -40.75 0.06
CA GLY A 620 -2.69 -40.77 -1.08
C GLY A 620 -3.82 -39.72 -1.07
N LEU A 621 -3.71 -38.67 -0.24
CA LEU A 621 -4.55 -37.48 -0.38
C LEU A 621 -4.00 -36.57 -1.48
N ASN A 622 -4.85 -36.23 -2.45
CA ASN A 622 -4.54 -35.25 -3.48
C ASN A 622 -5.49 -34.06 -3.34
N ALA A 623 -4.94 -32.86 -3.24
CA ALA A 623 -5.67 -31.63 -3.05
C ALA A 623 -5.48 -30.71 -4.26
N GLU A 624 -6.56 -30.07 -4.67
CA GLU A 624 -6.60 -29.13 -5.79
C GLU A 624 -7.26 -27.83 -5.33
N LEU A 625 -6.65 -26.69 -5.66
CA LEU A 625 -7.25 -25.37 -5.43
C LEU A 625 -8.15 -25.01 -6.60
N ILE A 626 -9.44 -24.85 -6.34
CA ILE A 626 -10.45 -24.50 -7.32
C ILE A 626 -10.82 -23.05 -7.16
N VAL A 627 -10.86 -22.34 -8.28
CA VAL A 627 -11.18 -20.92 -8.35
C VAL A 627 -12.38 -20.75 -9.27
N GLU A 628 -13.38 -20.03 -8.80
CA GLU A 628 -14.63 -19.77 -9.53
C GLU A 628 -14.98 -18.28 -9.47
N GLU A 629 -15.40 -17.72 -10.59
CA GLU A 629 -15.88 -16.33 -10.65
C GLU A 629 -17.16 -16.15 -9.83
N ASN A 630 -17.20 -15.09 -9.02
CA ASN A 630 -18.39 -14.80 -8.26
C ASN A 630 -19.41 -14.06 -9.15
N ILE A 631 -20.54 -14.71 -9.42
CA ILE A 631 -21.58 -14.22 -10.34
C ILE A 631 -22.13 -12.85 -9.90
N TRP A 632 -22.07 -12.54 -8.60
CA TRP A 632 -22.65 -11.31 -8.04
C TRP A 632 -21.65 -10.13 -7.90
N ALA A 633 -20.37 -10.31 -8.22
CA ALA A 633 -19.37 -9.26 -8.08
C ALA A 633 -18.32 -9.31 -9.20
N THR A 634 -18.29 -8.27 -10.03
CA THR A 634 -17.54 -8.20 -11.29
C THR A 634 -16.01 -8.22 -11.17
N THR A 635 -15.47 -8.10 -9.95
CA THR A 635 -14.02 -8.15 -9.68
C THR A 635 -13.65 -9.07 -8.52
N SER A 636 -14.51 -10.04 -8.16
CA SER A 636 -14.20 -11.02 -7.12
C SER A 636 -14.27 -12.46 -7.61
N ILE A 637 -13.37 -13.28 -7.08
CA ILE A 637 -13.31 -14.73 -7.28
C ILE A 637 -13.44 -15.45 -5.94
N SER A 638 -14.00 -16.65 -5.99
CA SER A 638 -14.08 -17.55 -4.85
C SER A 638 -13.05 -18.66 -4.99
N ALA A 639 -12.44 -19.08 -3.88
CA ALA A 639 -11.46 -20.13 -3.83
C ALA A 639 -11.88 -21.22 -2.83
N THR A 640 -11.69 -22.49 -3.21
CA THR A 640 -11.99 -23.67 -2.38
C THR A 640 -11.01 -24.79 -2.65
N TYR A 641 -10.59 -25.52 -1.62
CA TYR A 641 -9.82 -26.75 -1.79
C TYR A 641 -10.73 -27.95 -2.02
N ARG A 642 -10.49 -28.68 -3.11
CA ARG A 642 -11.06 -30.00 -3.37
C ARG A 642 -10.05 -31.06 -2.97
N ILE A 643 -10.40 -31.87 -1.99
CA ILE A 643 -9.57 -33.00 -1.53
C ILE A 643 -10.14 -34.31 -2.08
N THR A 644 -9.27 -35.15 -2.59
CA THR A 644 -9.55 -36.50 -3.08
C THR A 644 -8.64 -37.51 -2.36
N SER A 645 -9.15 -38.72 -2.13
CA SER A 645 -8.40 -39.81 -1.51
C SER A 645 -8.46 -41.05 -2.39
N ALA A 646 -7.36 -41.80 -2.47
CA ALA A 646 -7.33 -43.10 -3.15
C ALA A 646 -8.37 -44.10 -2.59
N ALA A 647 -8.77 -43.95 -1.33
CA ALA A 647 -9.82 -44.76 -0.71
C ALA A 647 -11.24 -44.40 -1.20
N PHE A 648 -11.44 -43.18 -1.74
CA PHE A 648 -12.73 -42.68 -2.22
C PHE A 648 -12.57 -41.84 -3.50
N PRO A 649 -12.21 -42.46 -4.64
CA PRO A 649 -11.86 -41.74 -5.87
C PRO A 649 -13.02 -40.93 -6.50
N GLY A 650 -14.26 -41.14 -6.05
CA GLY A 650 -15.45 -40.39 -6.49
C GLY A 650 -16.02 -39.41 -5.45
N ARG A 651 -15.36 -39.22 -4.29
CA ARG A 651 -15.80 -38.25 -3.27
C ARG A 651 -14.88 -37.04 -3.28
N HIS A 652 -15.50 -35.88 -3.46
CA HIS A 652 -14.84 -34.59 -3.38
C HIS A 652 -15.24 -33.91 -2.08
N PHE A 653 -14.25 -33.51 -1.29
CA PHE A 653 -14.46 -32.74 -0.06
C PHE A 653 -14.04 -31.30 -0.32
N SER A 654 -14.97 -30.36 -0.06
CA SER A 654 -14.66 -28.93 -0.03
C SER A 654 -14.24 -28.56 1.38
N ALA A 655 -12.98 -28.21 1.57
CA ALA A 655 -12.52 -27.66 2.83
C ALA A 655 -12.61 -26.13 2.76
N LYS A 656 -13.57 -25.53 3.48
CA LYS A 656 -13.57 -24.08 3.75
C LYS A 656 -12.43 -23.72 4.69
N TYR A 657 -12.09 -24.63 5.60
CA TYR A 657 -11.07 -24.49 6.63
C TYR A 657 -10.57 -25.90 6.99
N VAL A 658 -9.27 -26.05 7.26
CA VAL A 658 -8.80 -27.13 8.13
C VAL A 658 -9.29 -26.75 9.52
N ASN A 659 -10.36 -27.40 9.98
CA ASN A 659 -10.99 -27.13 11.28
C ASN A 659 -10.05 -27.67 12.35
N LEU A 660 -9.19 -26.82 12.88
CA LEU A 660 -8.25 -27.13 13.96
C LEU A 660 -8.97 -26.99 15.29
N SER A 661 -9.82 -27.96 15.60
CA SER A 661 -10.17 -28.28 16.97
C SER A 661 -9.74 -29.73 17.21
N THR A 662 -8.47 -29.91 17.54
CA THR A 662 -8.07 -31.02 18.40
C THR A 662 -7.47 -30.40 19.63
N ASP A 663 -7.98 -30.87 20.77
CA ASP A 663 -7.77 -30.40 22.12
C ASP A 663 -6.36 -29.84 22.39
N PHE A 664 -6.30 -28.56 22.76
CA PHE A 664 -5.20 -28.06 23.58
C PHE A 664 -5.36 -28.64 24.99
N SER A 665 -5.01 -29.91 25.15
CA SER A 665 -4.70 -30.47 26.47
C SER A 665 -3.19 -30.32 26.70
N PRO A 666 -2.75 -29.67 27.79
CA PRO A 666 -1.33 -29.54 28.10
C PRO A 666 -0.73 -30.91 28.50
N PRO A 667 0.58 -31.16 28.27
CA PRO A 667 1.30 -32.22 28.96
C PRO A 667 1.42 -31.95 30.47
#